data_AF-A0A1J3F604-F1
#
_entry.id   AF-A0A1J3F604-F1
#
_cell.length_a   1.000
_cell.length_b   1.000
_cell.length_c   1.000
_cell.angle_alpha   90.00
_cell.angle_beta   90.00
_cell.angle_gamma   90.00
#
_symmetry.space_group_name_H-M   'P 1'
#
loop_
_entity.id
_entity.type
_entity.pdbx_description
1 polymer ?
#
loop_
_entity_poly.entity_id
_entity_poly.type
_entity_poly.pdbx_seq_one_letter_code
_entity_poly.pdbx_strand_id
1 'polypeptide(L)'
;RPFVFLHSHHLFASIRFQSYAVHLKREKKQKKKQNSNNLKLTMSSYDRRFADPNSYRQRSGAPVGSSQPMDPSAAPYNPRYGGGGYGPPPVMAGEGSGYGRYPSFQPPTGGFSVGRGGGGRGAYGQYGDRNGGYGGGGGGGNWGGGGRGGSSKRELDSVSLPKQNFGNLVHFEKDFYVESPAVQAMTEQDVAMYRTGRDISVEGRDVPKPIKMFHDANFPDNILEAIAKLGFTEPTPIQSQGWPMALKGRDLIGIAETGSGKTLAYLLPALVHVNAQPRLGQEDGPIVLVLAPTRELAVQIQEESRKFGLRSGVRSTCIYGGAPKGPQIRDLRRGVEIVIATPGRLIDMLECQHTNLKRVTYLVLDEADRMLDMGFEPQIRKIVSQIRPDRQTLLWSATWPREVESLARQFLRDPYKAIIGSTDLKANQSINQVIEIVPTPEKYDRLLALLKQLMDGSKILIFVETKKGCDQVTRQLRMDGWPALAIHGDKNQTERDRVLSEFKSGRSPIMTATDVAARGLDVKDIKCVVNYDFPTSLEDYIHRIGRTGRAGAKGMAFTFFTHENAKFARELIKILKEAGQVVPPTLSALVRSSGSGFGGSGGGRNFRSRGGGRGGGGFGDKRARSTSNFVPHGGKKAW
;
A
#
# COMPACT_ATOMS: atom_id res chain seq x y z
N ARG A 1 20.94 47.72 52.04
CA ARG A 1 19.60 47.09 52.12
C ARG A 1 18.97 46.87 50.72
N PRO A 2 19.46 45.95 49.86
CA PRO A 2 18.60 45.41 48.79
C PRO A 2 18.58 43.88 48.64
N PHE A 3 19.35 43.11 49.41
CA PHE A 3 19.49 41.65 49.21
C PHE A 3 18.41 40.77 49.88
N VAL A 4 17.59 41.32 50.79
CA VAL A 4 16.60 40.54 51.56
C VAL A 4 15.25 40.40 50.82
N PHE A 5 14.96 41.23 49.80
CA PHE A 5 13.67 41.22 49.11
C PHE A 5 13.51 40.14 48.02
N LEU A 6 14.59 39.76 47.31
CA LEU A 6 14.48 38.77 46.22
C LEU A 6 14.27 37.33 46.72
N HIS A 7 14.87 36.93 47.86
CA HIS A 7 14.70 35.58 48.39
C HIS A 7 13.25 35.31 48.86
N SER A 8 12.59 36.31 49.44
CA SER A 8 11.20 36.21 49.90
C SER A 8 10.22 35.94 48.76
N HIS A 9 10.37 36.63 47.62
CA HIS A 9 9.49 36.41 46.46
C HIS A 9 9.60 35.00 45.85
N HIS A 10 10.82 34.43 45.81
CA HIS A 10 11.02 33.08 45.31
C HIS A 10 10.40 32.00 46.23
N LEU A 11 10.48 32.18 47.55
CA LEU A 11 9.85 31.29 48.52
C LEU A 11 8.32 31.32 48.40
N PHE A 12 7.71 32.51 48.36
CA PHE A 12 6.26 32.67 48.23
C PHE A 12 5.70 32.11 46.90
N ALA A 13 6.44 32.26 45.79
CA ALA A 13 6.07 31.65 44.51
C ALA A 13 6.09 30.11 44.58
N SER A 14 7.13 29.53 45.18
CA SER A 14 7.28 28.07 45.34
C SER A 14 6.17 27.46 46.21
N ILE A 15 5.85 28.12 47.34
CA ILE A 15 4.78 27.71 48.26
C ILE A 15 3.40 27.77 47.56
N ARG A 16 3.12 28.83 46.77
CA ARG A 16 1.89 28.89 45.97
C ARG A 16 1.81 27.76 44.94
N PHE A 17 2.90 27.45 44.25
CA PHE A 17 2.94 26.38 43.24
C PHE A 17 2.71 24.99 43.86
N GLN A 18 3.31 24.70 45.02
CA GLN A 18 3.07 23.45 45.75
C GLN A 18 1.63 23.34 46.24
N SER A 19 1.05 24.42 46.78
CA SER A 19 -0.35 24.45 47.22
C SER A 19 -1.33 24.19 46.05
N TYR A 20 -1.09 24.80 44.89
CA TYR A 20 -1.89 24.57 43.67
C TYR A 20 -1.78 23.13 43.17
N ALA A 21 -0.58 22.54 43.21
CA ALA A 21 -0.36 21.14 42.84
C ALA A 21 -1.05 20.14 43.80
N VAL A 22 -1.12 20.46 45.10
CA VAL A 22 -1.89 19.68 46.09
C VAL A 22 -3.39 19.80 45.85
N HIS A 23 -3.90 20.99 45.50
CA HIS A 23 -5.30 21.20 45.15
C HIS A 23 -5.71 20.36 43.93
N LEU A 24 -4.94 20.44 42.83
CA LEU A 24 -5.16 19.64 41.62
C LEU A 24 -5.10 18.12 41.87
N LYS A 25 -4.23 17.65 42.78
CA LYS A 25 -4.20 16.23 43.20
C LYS A 25 -5.45 15.84 43.99
N ARG A 26 -5.98 16.70 44.86
CA ARG A 26 -7.24 16.45 45.60
C ARG A 26 -8.44 16.40 44.66
N GLU A 27 -8.53 17.34 43.73
CA GLU A 27 -9.61 17.43 42.74
C GLU A 27 -9.65 16.20 41.80
N LYS A 28 -8.48 15.77 41.29
CA LYS A 28 -8.37 14.51 40.53
C LYS A 28 -8.77 13.28 41.35
N LYS A 29 -8.49 13.26 42.66
CA LYS A 29 -8.89 12.16 43.56
C LYS A 29 -10.39 12.16 43.84
N GLN A 30 -11.04 13.33 43.93
CA GLN A 30 -12.50 13.46 44.02
C GLN A 30 -13.18 13.01 42.72
N LYS A 31 -12.75 13.52 41.55
CA LYS A 31 -13.29 13.10 40.24
C LYS A 31 -13.15 11.59 40.00
N LYS A 32 -12.04 10.97 40.42
CA LYS A 32 -11.86 9.50 40.36
C LYS A 32 -12.79 8.74 41.31
N LYS A 33 -13.14 9.33 42.47
CA LYS A 33 -14.11 8.75 43.42
C LYS A 33 -15.56 8.88 42.92
N GLN A 34 -15.90 10.00 42.27
CA GLN A 34 -17.19 10.22 41.60
C GLN A 34 -17.39 9.24 40.43
N ASN A 35 -16.39 9.06 39.55
CA ASN A 35 -16.49 8.06 38.48
C ASN A 35 -16.61 6.63 39.02
N SER A 36 -15.91 6.29 40.11
CA SER A 36 -16.03 4.97 40.77
C SER A 36 -17.44 4.72 41.34
N ASN A 37 -18.08 5.75 41.89
CA ASN A 37 -19.47 5.66 42.36
C ASN A 37 -20.48 5.59 41.20
N ASN A 38 -20.27 6.34 40.10
CA ASN A 38 -21.13 6.27 38.91
C ASN A 38 -21.03 4.90 38.20
N LEU A 39 -19.85 4.27 38.16
CA LEU A 39 -19.72 2.89 37.66
C LEU A 39 -20.52 1.88 38.51
N LYS A 40 -20.59 2.08 39.83
CA LYS A 40 -21.40 1.21 40.71
C LYS A 40 -22.91 1.39 40.56
N LEU A 41 -23.36 2.52 40.04
CA LEU A 41 -24.79 2.85 39.85
C LEU A 41 -25.33 2.47 38.45
N THR A 42 -24.47 2.03 37.52
CA THR A 42 -24.83 1.81 36.11
C THR A 42 -24.75 0.36 35.63
N MET A 43 -24.52 -0.62 36.52
CA MET A 43 -24.45 -2.04 36.15
C MET A 43 -25.84 -2.69 36.06
N SER A 44 -26.27 -2.98 34.83
CA SER A 44 -27.48 -3.75 34.51
C SER A 44 -27.30 -5.26 34.80
N SER A 45 -28.43 -5.97 34.91
CA SER A 45 -28.57 -7.35 35.40
C SER A 45 -27.76 -8.44 34.66
N TYR A 46 -27.17 -8.14 33.52
CA TYR A 46 -26.45 -9.11 32.68
C TYR A 46 -25.07 -9.55 33.23
N ASP A 47 -24.39 -8.69 33.98
CA ASP A 47 -22.96 -8.88 34.30
C ASP A 47 -22.67 -9.82 35.49
N ARG A 48 -23.68 -10.19 36.29
CA ARG A 48 -23.45 -10.97 37.53
C ARG A 48 -22.99 -12.42 37.33
N ARG A 49 -23.01 -12.96 36.10
CA ARG A 49 -22.61 -14.36 35.84
C ARG A 49 -21.12 -14.57 35.54
N PHE A 50 -20.33 -13.49 35.41
CA PHE A 50 -18.89 -13.58 35.08
C PHE A 50 -17.97 -12.98 36.15
N ALA A 51 -18.50 -12.64 37.33
CA ALA A 51 -17.77 -11.95 38.40
C ALA A 51 -17.38 -12.85 39.60
N ASP A 52 -17.56 -14.18 39.53
CA ASP A 52 -17.20 -15.12 40.61
C ASP A 52 -15.86 -15.86 40.33
N PRO A 53 -14.78 -15.57 41.08
CA PRO A 53 -13.49 -16.25 40.94
C PRO A 53 -13.48 -17.74 41.31
N ASN A 54 -14.51 -18.26 42.01
CA ASN A 54 -14.53 -19.66 42.46
C ASN A 54 -14.97 -20.67 41.38
N SER A 55 -15.47 -20.19 40.24
CA SER A 55 -16.00 -21.05 39.16
C SER A 55 -14.96 -21.92 38.43
N TYR A 56 -13.66 -21.68 38.62
CA TYR A 56 -12.57 -22.35 37.86
C TYR A 56 -11.98 -23.61 38.50
N ARG A 57 -12.42 -24.04 39.70
CA ARG A 57 -11.70 -25.06 40.48
C ARG A 57 -12.24 -26.49 40.40
N GLN A 58 -13.28 -26.76 39.60
CA GLN A 58 -13.82 -28.12 39.42
C GLN A 58 -14.25 -28.39 37.97
N ARG A 59 -13.35 -28.98 37.17
CA ARG A 59 -13.64 -29.95 36.09
C ARG A 59 -12.33 -30.47 35.46
N SER A 60 -11.82 -31.56 36.02
CA SER A 60 -10.86 -32.47 35.39
C SER A 60 -11.04 -33.85 36.05
N GLY A 61 -11.51 -34.82 35.27
CA GLY A 61 -11.94 -36.13 35.76
C GLY A 61 -13.18 -36.62 35.00
N ALA A 62 -13.03 -37.69 34.23
CA ALA A 62 -14.09 -38.46 33.57
C ALA A 62 -14.29 -39.81 34.31
N PRO A 63 -15.02 -40.83 33.81
CA PRO A 63 -16.07 -40.93 32.77
C PRO A 63 -17.34 -41.70 33.29
N VAL A 64 -18.16 -42.30 32.39
CA VAL A 64 -19.28 -43.27 32.64
C VAL A 64 -20.59 -42.62 33.18
N GLY A 65 -21.83 -43.04 32.84
CA GLY A 65 -22.37 -43.97 31.83
C GLY A 65 -23.78 -44.51 32.21
N SER A 66 -24.75 -44.53 31.26
CA SER A 66 -26.17 -44.99 31.41
C SER A 66 -27.05 -44.18 32.40
N SER A 67 -28.40 -44.19 32.39
CA SER A 67 -29.45 -45.01 31.73
C SER A 67 -30.75 -44.19 31.44
N GLN A 68 -31.74 -44.79 30.75
CA GLN A 68 -33.08 -44.20 30.47
C GLN A 68 -34.06 -44.28 31.68
N PRO A 69 -35.29 -43.72 31.59
CA PRO A 69 -36.41 -44.50 31.00
C PRO A 69 -37.45 -43.67 30.18
N MET A 70 -38.03 -44.27 29.13
CA MET A 70 -39.36 -43.94 28.56
C MET A 70 -39.90 -45.14 27.77
N ASP A 71 -41.20 -45.42 27.90
CA ASP A 71 -41.98 -46.45 27.19
C ASP A 71 -43.48 -45.99 27.14
N PRO A 72 -44.41 -46.59 26.37
CA PRO A 72 -44.60 -46.31 24.94
C PRO A 72 -46.06 -45.98 24.57
N SER A 73 -46.33 -45.65 23.29
CA SER A 73 -47.51 -46.18 22.57
C SER A 73 -47.55 -45.86 21.06
N ALA A 74 -48.07 -46.85 20.31
CA ALA A 74 -48.71 -46.77 18.98
C ALA A 74 -47.90 -46.35 17.72
N ALA A 75 -47.59 -47.35 16.90
CA ALA A 75 -47.50 -47.25 15.42
C ALA A 75 -48.78 -47.79 14.76
N PRO A 76 -49.04 -47.51 13.47
CA PRO A 76 -48.77 -48.49 12.38
C PRO A 76 -48.11 -47.86 11.12
N TYR A 77 -47.21 -48.50 10.34
CA TYR A 77 -47.38 -49.67 9.42
C TYR A 77 -48.06 -49.27 8.05
N ASN A 78 -47.52 -49.48 6.82
CA ASN A 78 -46.27 -50.16 6.39
C ASN A 78 -45.57 -49.59 5.08
N PRO A 79 -45.56 -50.14 3.82
CA PRO A 79 -44.31 -50.13 3.00
C PRO A 79 -44.35 -49.74 1.49
N ARG A 80 -43.18 -49.44 0.88
CA ARG A 80 -42.50 -50.30 -0.15
C ARG A 80 -41.25 -49.71 -0.85
N TYR A 81 -40.36 -50.62 -1.29
CA TYR A 81 -39.12 -50.48 -2.10
C TYR A 81 -37.97 -49.66 -1.46
N GLY A 82 -36.69 -50.07 -1.38
CA GLY A 82 -35.91 -51.17 -1.99
C GLY A 82 -34.78 -50.60 -2.87
N GLY A 83 -33.50 -51.00 -2.82
CA GLY A 83 -32.73 -51.91 -1.96
C GLY A 83 -31.23 -51.90 -2.33
N GLY A 84 -30.35 -52.42 -1.46
CA GLY A 84 -28.88 -52.52 -1.68
C GLY A 84 -28.07 -51.28 -1.22
N GLY A 85 -27.01 -51.35 -0.41
CA GLY A 85 -26.41 -52.49 0.31
C GLY A 85 -24.99 -52.81 -0.17
N TYR A 86 -23.98 -52.42 0.61
CA TYR A 86 -22.74 -53.16 0.98
C TYR A 86 -21.83 -52.23 1.81
N GLY A 87 -21.47 -52.64 3.03
CA GLY A 87 -20.59 -51.90 3.95
C GLY A 87 -19.23 -52.59 4.16
N PRO A 88 -18.26 -51.93 4.83
CA PRO A 88 -16.92 -52.46 5.06
C PRO A 88 -16.78 -53.20 6.40
N PRO A 89 -15.91 -54.22 6.47
CA PRO A 89 -15.30 -54.67 7.74
C PRO A 89 -13.77 -54.91 7.58
N PRO A 90 -13.04 -55.29 8.65
CA PRO A 90 -12.87 -54.53 9.89
C PRO A 90 -11.39 -54.39 10.29
N VAL A 91 -11.11 -53.76 11.44
CA VAL A 91 -9.76 -53.65 12.03
C VAL A 91 -9.58 -54.72 13.13
N MET A 92 -8.38 -55.28 13.25
CA MET A 92 -7.95 -56.13 14.38
C MET A 92 -6.66 -55.58 14.98
N ALA A 93 -6.51 -55.69 16.31
CA ALA A 93 -5.36 -55.19 17.06
C ALA A 93 -4.49 -56.35 17.58
N GLY A 94 -3.20 -56.08 17.79
CA GLY A 94 -2.24 -57.00 18.42
C GLY A 94 -1.03 -56.21 18.94
N GLU A 95 -0.60 -56.54 20.15
CA GLU A 95 0.38 -55.77 20.94
C GLU A 95 1.85 -56.18 20.65
N GLY A 96 2.81 -55.38 21.15
CA GLY A 96 4.07 -55.94 21.65
C GLY A 96 5.38 -55.51 20.98
N SER A 97 5.98 -54.42 21.49
CA SER A 97 7.40 -54.29 21.85
C SER A 97 8.53 -54.76 20.91
N GLY A 98 9.46 -53.84 20.56
CA GLY A 98 10.84 -54.25 20.25
C GLY A 98 11.66 -53.37 19.29
N TYR A 99 12.63 -52.65 19.85
CA TYR A 99 13.75 -51.95 19.21
C TYR A 99 14.25 -52.40 17.80
N GLY A 100 14.42 -51.41 16.90
CA GLY A 100 15.69 -51.27 16.17
C GLY A 100 15.69 -51.26 14.64
N ARG A 101 16.61 -50.45 14.09
CA ARG A 101 17.24 -50.54 12.75
C ARG A 101 16.42 -50.07 11.52
N TYR A 102 16.63 -48.80 11.14
CA TYR A 102 16.42 -48.33 9.76
C TYR A 102 17.49 -48.92 8.81
N PRO A 103 17.12 -49.42 7.62
CA PRO A 103 18.06 -49.66 6.52
C PRO A 103 18.22 -48.40 5.66
N SER A 104 19.45 -48.08 5.29
CA SER A 104 19.81 -47.01 4.34
C SER A 104 19.70 -47.49 2.89
N PHE A 105 19.21 -46.62 1.99
CA PHE A 105 19.15 -46.89 0.55
C PHE A 105 20.48 -46.47 -0.12
N GLN A 106 21.12 -47.39 -0.84
CA GLN A 106 22.38 -47.16 -1.56
C GLN A 106 22.14 -46.87 -3.06
N PRO A 107 22.95 -46.00 -3.70
CA PRO A 107 22.94 -45.81 -5.14
C PRO A 107 23.86 -46.82 -5.85
N PRO A 108 23.60 -47.19 -7.13
CA PRO A 108 24.48 -48.04 -7.90
C PRO A 108 25.66 -47.27 -8.54
N THR A 109 26.86 -47.70 -8.23
CA THR A 109 28.10 -47.54 -9.04
C THR A 109 28.11 -48.60 -10.15
N GLY A 110 28.88 -48.52 -11.25
CA GLY A 110 29.83 -47.51 -11.74
C GLY A 110 30.55 -48.06 -13.00
N GLY A 111 31.48 -47.33 -13.61
CA GLY A 111 32.30 -47.86 -14.71
C GLY A 111 33.06 -46.81 -15.52
N PHE A 112 34.36 -46.66 -15.25
CA PHE A 112 35.31 -45.89 -16.08
C PHE A 112 36.41 -46.82 -16.60
N SER A 113 36.91 -46.61 -17.83
CA SER A 113 38.26 -47.04 -18.20
C SER A 113 38.91 -46.14 -19.26
N VAL A 114 40.01 -45.51 -18.84
CA VAL A 114 41.24 -45.04 -19.51
C VAL A 114 41.30 -44.99 -21.06
N GLY A 115 41.74 -43.85 -21.64
CA GLY A 115 41.93 -43.70 -23.11
C GLY A 115 42.71 -42.47 -23.62
N ARG A 116 43.96 -42.30 -23.16
CA ARG A 116 45.06 -41.42 -23.65
C ARG A 116 44.96 -40.77 -25.06
N GLY A 117 44.82 -39.44 -25.10
CA GLY A 117 45.67 -38.46 -25.85
C GLY A 117 45.82 -38.43 -27.38
N GLY A 118 45.67 -37.22 -27.96
CA GLY A 118 46.64 -36.65 -28.93
C GLY A 118 46.28 -36.61 -30.43
N GLY A 119 46.17 -35.39 -30.99
CA GLY A 119 46.11 -35.11 -32.44
C GLY A 119 44.77 -35.44 -33.13
N GLY A 120 44.38 -34.82 -34.24
CA GLY A 120 44.95 -33.66 -34.93
C GLY A 120 44.29 -33.45 -36.32
N ARG A 121 44.10 -32.18 -36.72
CA ARG A 121 43.83 -31.71 -38.10
C ARG A 121 42.60 -32.27 -38.86
N GLY A 122 41.53 -31.47 -38.85
CA GLY A 122 41.03 -30.79 -40.06
C GLY A 122 40.15 -31.53 -41.08
N ALA A 123 39.03 -30.90 -41.44
CA ALA A 123 38.41 -30.98 -42.77
C ALA A 123 37.53 -29.73 -43.03
N TYR A 124 37.65 -29.13 -44.22
CA TYR A 124 36.78 -28.08 -44.75
C TYR A 124 35.85 -28.69 -45.82
N GLY A 125 34.55 -28.34 -45.79
CA GLY A 125 33.63 -28.48 -46.93
C GLY A 125 33.28 -29.91 -47.40
N GLN A 126 32.39 -30.11 -48.37
CA GLN A 126 31.27 -29.29 -48.86
C GLN A 126 30.33 -30.15 -49.74
N TYR A 127 29.03 -29.80 -49.79
CA TYR A 127 28.01 -30.17 -50.81
C TYR A 127 27.48 -31.62 -50.97
N GLY A 128 26.16 -31.67 -51.23
CA GLY A 128 25.44 -32.75 -51.93
C GLY A 128 24.88 -33.88 -51.04
N ASP A 129 23.67 -34.43 -51.26
CA ASP A 129 22.55 -33.96 -52.08
C ASP A 129 21.24 -34.70 -51.66
N ARG A 130 20.09 -34.11 -52.03
CA ARG A 130 18.74 -34.73 -52.23
C ARG A 130 18.18 -35.87 -51.36
N ASN A 131 17.01 -35.51 -50.80
CA ASN A 131 15.70 -36.21 -50.90
C ASN A 131 15.31 -37.25 -49.83
N GLY A 132 14.03 -37.26 -49.48
CA GLY A 132 13.43 -38.18 -48.48
C GLY A 132 12.61 -37.48 -47.40
N GLY A 133 11.46 -36.89 -47.75
CA GLY A 133 10.54 -36.33 -46.76
C GLY A 133 9.54 -37.36 -46.25
N TYR A 134 9.31 -37.42 -44.94
CA TYR A 134 8.06 -37.89 -44.31
C TYR A 134 7.99 -37.49 -42.83
N GLY A 135 6.94 -36.74 -42.45
CA GLY A 135 6.36 -36.71 -41.10
C GLY A 135 7.11 -35.98 -39.97
N GLY A 136 6.33 -35.40 -39.05
CA GLY A 136 6.82 -34.95 -37.73
C GLY A 136 6.61 -33.45 -37.48
N GLY A 137 5.63 -33.11 -36.63
CA GLY A 137 5.43 -31.73 -36.18
C GLY A 137 6.52 -31.28 -35.20
N GLY A 138 6.90 -29.99 -35.27
CA GLY A 138 7.97 -29.41 -34.46
C GLY A 138 7.91 -27.89 -34.40
N GLY A 139 6.84 -27.34 -33.81
CA GLY A 139 6.73 -25.91 -33.56
C GLY A 139 7.75 -25.43 -32.52
N GLY A 140 8.84 -24.81 -32.96
CA GLY A 140 9.92 -24.34 -32.09
C GLY A 140 9.47 -23.26 -31.10
N GLY A 141 9.41 -23.61 -29.82
CA GLY A 141 9.10 -22.67 -28.75
C GLY A 141 10.29 -21.78 -28.40
N ASN A 142 10.39 -20.60 -29.03
CA ASN A 142 11.41 -19.61 -28.68
C ASN A 142 11.05 -18.85 -27.39
N TRP A 143 11.38 -19.43 -26.23
CA TRP A 143 11.19 -18.82 -24.91
C TRP A 143 12.25 -17.75 -24.60
N GLY A 144 12.13 -16.58 -25.24
CA GLY A 144 12.92 -15.38 -24.95
C GLY A 144 12.27 -14.51 -23.86
N GLY A 145 12.46 -14.85 -22.58
CA GLY A 145 11.89 -14.10 -21.47
C GLY A 145 12.52 -12.70 -21.28
N GLY A 146 11.70 -11.65 -21.30
CA GLY A 146 12.14 -10.26 -21.19
C GLY A 146 11.11 -9.35 -20.52
N GLY A 147 10.69 -9.70 -19.30
CA GLY A 147 9.60 -9.03 -18.57
C GLY A 147 9.92 -7.58 -18.15
N ARG A 148 9.75 -6.62 -19.07
CA ARG A 148 9.65 -5.20 -18.72
C ARG A 148 8.26 -4.92 -18.18
N GLY A 149 8.17 -4.72 -16.86
CA GLY A 149 6.96 -4.23 -16.20
C GLY A 149 6.64 -2.82 -16.70
N GLY A 150 5.64 -2.71 -17.57
CA GLY A 150 5.35 -1.50 -18.34
C GLY A 150 5.05 -1.88 -19.79
N SER A 151 3.93 -2.58 -20.00
CA SER A 151 3.48 -2.95 -21.35
C SER A 151 3.31 -1.68 -22.17
N SER A 152 3.96 -1.65 -23.34
CA SER A 152 3.99 -0.44 -24.16
C SER A 152 2.58 -0.12 -24.67
N LYS A 153 2.28 1.17 -24.91
CA LYS A 153 0.95 1.58 -25.41
C LYS A 153 0.47 0.73 -26.61
N ARG A 154 1.39 0.37 -27.50
CA ARG A 154 1.15 -0.49 -28.68
C ARG A 154 0.73 -1.94 -28.35
N GLU A 155 1.22 -2.52 -27.26
CA GLU A 155 0.79 -3.86 -26.82
C GLU A 155 -0.62 -3.79 -26.22
N LEU A 156 -0.94 -2.73 -25.44
CA LEU A 156 -2.27 -2.57 -24.86
C LEU A 156 -3.35 -2.39 -25.93
N ASP A 157 -3.02 -1.63 -26.99
CA ASP A 157 -3.87 -1.44 -28.17
C ASP A 157 -4.08 -2.74 -28.97
N SER A 158 -3.14 -3.68 -28.91
CA SER A 158 -3.20 -4.94 -29.68
C SER A 158 -4.21 -5.96 -29.15
N VAL A 159 -4.64 -5.82 -27.89
CA VAL A 159 -5.54 -6.77 -27.26
C VAL A 159 -6.87 -6.12 -26.86
N SER A 160 -7.92 -6.53 -27.56
CA SER A 160 -9.31 -6.12 -27.35
C SER A 160 -9.97 -6.94 -26.24
N LEU A 161 -10.42 -6.28 -25.16
CA LEU A 161 -11.39 -6.90 -24.25
C LEU A 161 -12.78 -6.98 -24.91
N PRO A 162 -13.64 -7.93 -24.50
CA PRO A 162 -15.00 -8.02 -25.01
C PRO A 162 -15.76 -6.70 -24.82
N LYS A 163 -16.52 -6.26 -25.83
CA LYS A 163 -17.43 -5.11 -25.66
C LYS A 163 -18.57 -5.54 -24.73
N GLN A 164 -18.67 -4.90 -23.57
CA GLN A 164 -19.80 -5.12 -22.66
C GLN A 164 -21.04 -4.39 -23.18
N ASN A 165 -22.20 -5.04 -23.10
CA ASN A 165 -23.49 -4.40 -23.35
C ASN A 165 -24.16 -4.12 -22.00
N PHE A 166 -24.43 -2.85 -21.72
CA PHE A 166 -25.05 -2.37 -20.49
C PHE A 166 -26.53 -1.97 -20.70
N GLY A 167 -27.21 -2.48 -21.72
CA GLY A 167 -28.64 -2.20 -21.95
C GLY A 167 -29.57 -2.77 -20.87
N ASN A 168 -29.24 -3.95 -20.33
CA ASN A 168 -30.08 -4.68 -19.37
C ASN A 168 -29.41 -4.75 -17.98
N LEU A 169 -29.18 -3.60 -17.36
CA LEU A 169 -28.59 -3.51 -16.02
C LEU A 169 -29.62 -3.83 -14.94
N VAL A 170 -29.40 -4.91 -14.18
CA VAL A 170 -30.18 -5.21 -12.97
C VAL A 170 -29.91 -4.12 -11.93
N HIS A 171 -30.97 -3.49 -11.42
CA HIS A 171 -30.89 -2.50 -10.35
C HIS A 171 -30.25 -3.09 -9.09
N PHE A 172 -29.54 -2.27 -8.32
CA PHE A 172 -28.96 -2.64 -7.05
C PHE A 172 -29.04 -1.48 -6.06
N GLU A 173 -29.25 -1.82 -4.80
CA GLU A 173 -29.20 -0.89 -3.68
C GLU A 173 -27.76 -0.40 -3.44
N LYS A 174 -27.64 0.84 -2.98
CA LYS A 174 -26.37 1.53 -2.72
C LYS A 174 -26.37 2.39 -1.46
N ASP A 175 -27.51 2.99 -1.13
CA ASP A 175 -27.65 3.85 0.05
C ASP A 175 -28.11 2.98 1.21
N PHE A 176 -27.14 2.59 2.04
CA PHE A 176 -27.34 1.82 3.25
C PHE A 176 -27.20 2.71 4.50
N TYR A 177 -27.08 4.03 4.33
CA TYR A 177 -26.73 4.93 5.41
C TYR A 177 -27.95 5.36 6.23
N VAL A 178 -28.08 4.75 7.42
CA VAL A 178 -29.02 5.18 8.45
C VAL A 178 -28.24 6.01 9.48
N GLU A 179 -28.53 7.31 9.57
CA GLU A 179 -27.88 8.21 10.52
C GLU A 179 -28.27 7.85 11.96
N SER A 180 -27.29 7.58 12.84
CA SER A 180 -27.56 7.20 14.24
C SER A 180 -28.24 8.35 15.01
N PRO A 181 -29.05 8.08 16.05
CA PRO A 181 -29.65 9.14 16.87
C PRO A 181 -28.63 10.12 17.47
N ALA A 182 -27.42 9.64 17.80
CA ALA A 182 -26.34 10.47 18.33
C ALA A 182 -25.74 11.41 17.27
N VAL A 183 -25.71 10.99 16.00
CA VAL A 183 -25.26 11.82 14.86
C VAL A 183 -26.37 12.76 14.40
N GLN A 184 -27.63 12.30 14.36
CA GLN A 184 -28.81 13.14 14.10
C GLN A 184 -28.86 14.33 15.08
N ALA A 185 -28.62 14.08 16.37
CA ALA A 185 -28.62 15.10 17.43
C ALA A 185 -27.47 16.13 17.34
N MET A 186 -26.44 15.92 16.51
CA MET A 186 -25.37 16.90 16.34
C MET A 186 -25.87 18.13 15.57
N THR A 187 -25.68 19.33 16.14
CA THR A 187 -25.92 20.59 15.44
C THR A 187 -24.88 20.82 14.34
N GLU A 188 -25.15 21.75 13.42
CA GLU A 188 -24.17 22.16 12.41
C GLU A 188 -22.88 22.72 13.05
N GLN A 189 -23.01 23.40 14.20
CA GLN A 189 -21.86 23.87 14.98
C GLN A 189 -21.05 22.71 15.56
N ASP A 190 -21.69 21.67 16.10
CA ASP A 190 -21.00 20.47 16.58
C ASP A 190 -20.25 19.73 15.46
N VAL A 191 -20.88 19.66 14.27
CA VAL A 191 -20.26 19.09 13.07
C VAL A 191 -19.05 19.90 12.64
N ALA A 192 -19.16 21.23 12.57
CA ALA A 192 -18.08 22.13 12.19
C ALA A 192 -16.91 22.08 13.20
N MET A 193 -17.20 22.09 14.50
CA MET A 193 -16.20 21.95 15.56
C MET A 193 -15.50 20.59 15.52
N TYR A 194 -16.24 19.49 15.32
CA TYR A 194 -15.64 18.17 15.21
C TYR A 194 -14.74 18.03 13.98
N ARG A 195 -15.20 18.52 12.82
CA ARG A 195 -14.41 18.56 11.58
C ARG A 195 -13.12 19.36 11.77
N THR A 196 -13.23 20.58 12.31
CA THR A 196 -12.08 21.47 12.55
C THR A 196 -11.09 20.83 13.54
N GLY A 197 -11.56 20.26 14.65
CA GLY A 197 -10.70 19.63 15.66
C GLY A 197 -10.09 18.28 15.27
N ARG A 198 -10.41 17.76 14.08
CA ARG A 198 -9.90 16.50 13.50
C ARG A 198 -9.27 16.73 12.11
N ASP A 199 -9.00 17.99 11.75
CA ASP A 199 -8.47 18.45 10.46
C ASP A 199 -9.24 17.92 9.23
N ILE A 200 -10.57 17.83 9.32
CA ILE A 200 -11.45 17.31 8.26
C ILE A 200 -12.00 18.47 7.40
N SER A 201 -11.63 18.51 6.13
CA SER A 201 -12.27 19.35 5.11
C SER A 201 -13.13 18.50 4.19
N VAL A 202 -14.29 19.03 3.76
CA VAL A 202 -15.23 18.31 2.89
C VAL A 202 -15.72 19.19 1.74
N GLU A 203 -15.88 18.59 0.56
CA GLU A 203 -16.50 19.18 -0.62
C GLU A 203 -17.57 18.23 -1.18
N GLY A 204 -18.64 18.78 -1.76
CA GLY A 204 -19.79 18.05 -2.29
C GLY A 204 -21.13 18.59 -1.79
N ARG A 205 -22.23 18.12 -2.37
CA ARG A 205 -23.61 18.46 -1.96
C ARG A 205 -24.14 17.42 -0.97
N ASP A 206 -24.89 17.83 0.06
CA ASP A 206 -25.57 16.92 1.01
C ASP A 206 -24.64 15.95 1.77
N VAL A 207 -23.43 16.44 2.08
CA VAL A 207 -22.38 15.71 2.78
C VAL A 207 -22.88 15.23 4.15
N PRO A 208 -22.92 13.92 4.43
CA PRO A 208 -23.39 13.42 5.71
C PRO A 208 -22.45 13.83 6.86
N LYS A 209 -23.02 13.92 8.05
CA LYS A 209 -22.29 14.29 9.27
C LYS A 209 -21.22 13.23 9.59
N PRO A 210 -20.06 13.62 10.15
CA PRO A 210 -19.03 12.68 10.55
C PRO A 210 -19.48 11.90 11.79
N ILE A 211 -19.19 10.59 11.82
CA ILE A 211 -19.50 9.75 12.96
C ILE A 211 -18.41 9.84 14.04
N LYS A 212 -18.79 9.64 15.31
CA LYS A 212 -17.85 9.75 16.45
C LYS A 212 -17.41 8.38 16.98
N MET A 213 -18.28 7.38 17.00
CA MET A 213 -18.02 6.04 17.51
C MET A 213 -18.28 4.96 16.45
N PHE A 214 -17.73 3.75 16.61
CA PHE A 214 -17.95 2.67 15.65
C PHE A 214 -19.42 2.25 15.51
N HIS A 215 -20.20 2.31 16.59
CA HIS A 215 -21.63 1.97 16.56
C HIS A 215 -22.47 2.99 15.78
N ASP A 216 -22.02 4.25 15.66
CA ASP A 216 -22.69 5.28 14.85
C ASP A 216 -22.65 4.98 13.34
N ALA A 217 -21.76 4.08 12.91
CA ALA A 217 -21.70 3.63 11.51
C ALA A 217 -22.85 2.68 11.14
N ASN A 218 -23.58 2.16 12.14
CA ASN A 218 -24.60 1.12 11.99
C ASN A 218 -24.11 -0.12 11.22
N PHE A 219 -22.82 -0.49 11.39
CA PHE A 219 -22.27 -1.72 10.82
C PHE A 219 -22.89 -2.97 11.47
N PRO A 220 -23.06 -4.07 10.72
CA PRO A 220 -23.47 -5.35 11.26
C PRO A 220 -22.62 -5.82 12.47
N ASP A 221 -23.26 -6.47 13.45
CA ASP A 221 -22.64 -6.88 14.72
C ASP A 221 -21.35 -7.69 14.53
N ASN A 222 -21.32 -8.55 13.51
CA ASN A 222 -20.16 -9.38 13.21
C ASN A 222 -18.91 -8.58 12.76
N ILE A 223 -19.11 -7.37 12.21
CA ILE A 223 -18.06 -6.38 11.90
C ILE A 223 -17.68 -5.62 13.18
N LEU A 224 -18.65 -5.16 13.97
CA LEU A 224 -18.40 -4.46 15.24
C LEU A 224 -17.61 -5.33 16.24
N GLU A 225 -17.95 -6.62 16.36
CA GLU A 225 -17.18 -7.61 17.10
C GLU A 225 -15.72 -7.73 16.62
N ALA A 226 -15.51 -7.70 15.31
CA ALA A 226 -14.17 -7.82 14.72
C ALA A 226 -13.32 -6.57 15.02
N ILE A 227 -13.92 -5.37 14.92
CA ILE A 227 -13.31 -4.09 15.33
C ILE A 227 -12.90 -4.15 16.81
N ALA A 228 -13.81 -4.57 17.69
CA ALA A 228 -13.55 -4.69 19.12
C ALA A 228 -12.42 -5.70 19.43
N LYS A 229 -12.41 -6.86 18.77
CA LYS A 229 -11.36 -7.89 18.92
C LYS A 229 -9.99 -7.47 18.39
N LEU A 230 -9.95 -6.53 17.44
CA LEU A 230 -8.71 -5.91 16.97
C LEU A 230 -8.20 -4.78 17.88
N GLY A 231 -8.97 -4.41 18.92
CA GLY A 231 -8.58 -3.42 19.93
C GLY A 231 -8.67 -1.97 19.46
N PHE A 232 -9.42 -1.68 18.40
CA PHE A 232 -9.62 -0.30 17.95
C PHE A 232 -10.56 0.45 18.91
N THR A 233 -10.15 1.63 19.37
CA THR A 233 -10.86 2.40 20.41
C THR A 233 -11.79 3.48 19.86
N GLU A 234 -11.42 4.13 18.76
CA GLU A 234 -12.23 5.12 18.05
C GLU A 234 -11.91 5.10 16.55
N PRO A 235 -12.84 5.53 15.67
CA PRO A 235 -12.56 5.72 14.25
C PRO A 235 -11.51 6.82 14.02
N THR A 236 -10.67 6.61 13.02
CA THR A 236 -9.74 7.66 12.52
C THR A 236 -10.53 8.77 11.79
N PRO A 237 -10.00 10.00 11.64
CA PRO A 237 -10.72 11.10 10.98
C PRO A 237 -11.24 10.75 9.58
N ILE A 238 -10.46 10.01 8.79
CA ILE A 238 -10.87 9.57 7.44
C ILE A 238 -11.99 8.52 7.48
N GLN A 239 -12.04 7.67 8.52
CA GLN A 239 -13.12 6.70 8.72
C GLN A 239 -14.40 7.40 9.20
N SER A 240 -14.28 8.30 10.18
CA SER A 240 -15.38 9.11 10.72
C SER A 240 -16.18 9.84 9.65
N GLN A 241 -15.50 10.45 8.67
CA GLN A 241 -16.18 11.16 7.57
C GLN A 241 -16.40 10.28 6.34
N GLY A 242 -15.51 9.32 6.05
CA GLY A 242 -15.54 8.49 4.85
C GLY A 242 -16.59 7.37 4.88
N TRP A 243 -16.83 6.73 6.03
CA TRP A 243 -17.86 5.68 6.14
C TRP A 243 -19.28 6.18 5.84
N PRO A 244 -19.80 7.27 6.43
CA PRO A 244 -21.15 7.75 6.10
C PRO A 244 -21.26 8.22 4.64
N MET A 245 -20.19 8.80 4.07
CA MET A 245 -20.14 9.15 2.64
C MET A 245 -20.20 7.90 1.74
N ALA A 246 -19.46 6.85 2.08
CA ALA A 246 -19.40 5.60 1.32
C ALA A 246 -20.68 4.75 1.46
N LEU A 247 -21.28 4.70 2.66
CA LEU A 247 -22.54 4.01 2.91
C LEU A 247 -23.74 4.69 2.23
N LYS A 248 -23.67 6.00 1.95
CA LYS A 248 -24.64 6.73 1.12
C LYS A 248 -24.60 6.36 -0.38
N GLY A 249 -23.72 5.45 -0.81
CA GLY A 249 -23.74 4.94 -2.18
C GLY A 249 -23.21 5.87 -3.28
N ARG A 250 -22.78 7.09 -2.92
CA ARG A 250 -22.17 8.06 -3.85
C ARG A 250 -20.68 7.83 -4.03
N ASP A 251 -20.16 8.32 -5.15
CA ASP A 251 -18.73 8.30 -5.42
C ASP A 251 -17.97 9.15 -4.38
N LEU A 252 -16.73 8.76 -4.05
CA LEU A 252 -15.96 9.37 -2.97
C LEU A 252 -14.49 9.53 -3.33
N ILE A 253 -13.94 10.72 -3.09
CA ILE A 253 -12.51 11.01 -3.06
C ILE A 253 -12.08 11.08 -1.60
N GLY A 254 -11.19 10.20 -1.15
CA GLY A 254 -10.62 10.20 0.19
C GLY A 254 -9.13 10.49 0.20
N ILE A 255 -8.76 11.70 0.62
CA ILE A 255 -7.37 12.18 0.69
C ILE A 255 -6.96 12.23 2.16
N ALA A 256 -6.01 11.40 2.54
CA ALA A 256 -5.43 11.38 3.89
C ALA A 256 -4.05 10.73 3.85
N GLU A 257 -3.16 11.07 4.78
CA GLU A 257 -1.79 10.55 4.82
C GLU A 257 -1.68 9.00 4.88
N THR A 258 -0.48 8.46 4.66
CA THR A 258 -0.21 7.03 4.83
C THR A 258 -0.33 6.62 6.30
N GLY A 259 -1.04 5.52 6.59
CA GLY A 259 -1.26 5.04 7.96
C GLY A 259 -2.50 5.62 8.65
N SER A 260 -3.23 6.55 8.02
CA SER A 260 -4.47 7.14 8.53
C SER A 260 -5.70 6.20 8.57
N GLY A 261 -5.58 4.94 8.14
CA GLY A 261 -6.68 3.96 8.19
C GLY A 261 -7.58 3.89 6.96
N LYS A 262 -7.19 4.50 5.82
CA LYS A 262 -7.94 4.48 4.54
C LYS A 262 -8.44 3.09 4.11
N THR A 263 -7.65 2.03 4.30
CA THR A 263 -8.01 0.66 3.92
C THR A 263 -9.32 0.19 4.56
N LEU A 264 -9.55 0.49 5.85
CA LEU A 264 -10.83 0.16 6.50
C LEU A 264 -11.93 1.18 6.18
N ALA A 265 -11.56 2.39 5.73
CA ALA A 265 -12.53 3.40 5.28
C ALA A 265 -13.31 2.94 4.03
N TYR A 266 -12.71 2.12 3.15
CA TYR A 266 -13.42 1.50 2.02
C TYR A 266 -13.80 0.02 2.23
N LEU A 267 -12.99 -0.78 2.95
CA LEU A 267 -13.31 -2.22 3.10
C LEU A 267 -14.57 -2.48 3.94
N LEU A 268 -14.84 -1.70 4.98
CA LEU A 268 -16.02 -1.95 5.83
C LEU A 268 -17.34 -1.62 5.12
N PRO A 269 -17.50 -0.46 4.45
CA PRO A 269 -18.66 -0.23 3.59
C PRO A 269 -18.77 -1.24 2.45
N ALA A 270 -17.66 -1.70 1.87
CA ALA A 270 -17.68 -2.75 0.84
C ALA A 270 -18.26 -4.09 1.34
N LEU A 271 -18.06 -4.44 2.62
CA LEU A 271 -18.67 -5.64 3.22
C LEU A 271 -20.18 -5.49 3.42
N VAL A 272 -20.65 -4.31 3.85
CA VAL A 272 -22.09 -4.00 3.91
C VAL A 272 -22.69 -4.09 2.51
N HIS A 273 -22.04 -3.45 1.53
CA HIS A 273 -22.45 -3.46 0.13
C HIS A 273 -22.59 -4.88 -0.42
N VAL A 274 -21.59 -5.76 -0.21
CA VAL A 274 -21.65 -7.17 -0.62
C VAL A 274 -22.82 -7.92 0.01
N ASN A 275 -23.06 -7.73 1.31
CA ASN A 275 -24.12 -8.44 2.03
C ASN A 275 -25.54 -8.04 1.56
N ALA A 276 -25.70 -6.83 1.01
CA ALA A 276 -26.95 -6.37 0.43
C ALA A 276 -27.18 -6.80 -1.04
N GLN A 277 -26.16 -7.35 -1.71
CA GLN A 277 -26.32 -7.87 -3.08
C GLN A 277 -26.84 -9.31 -3.10
N PRO A 278 -27.53 -9.75 -4.17
CA PRO A 278 -27.81 -11.16 -4.40
C PRO A 278 -26.51 -11.98 -4.37
N ARG A 279 -26.54 -13.18 -3.78
CA ARG A 279 -25.38 -14.09 -3.74
C ARG A 279 -24.87 -14.40 -5.15
N LEU A 280 -23.56 -14.63 -5.28
CA LEU A 280 -22.95 -14.97 -6.57
C LEU A 280 -23.52 -16.27 -7.13
N GLY A 281 -23.90 -16.25 -8.40
CA GLY A 281 -24.18 -17.45 -9.19
C GLY A 281 -22.90 -18.16 -9.67
N GLN A 282 -23.09 -19.19 -10.50
CA GLN A 282 -21.98 -19.79 -11.23
C GLN A 282 -21.51 -18.84 -12.35
N GLU A 283 -20.20 -18.79 -12.61
CA GLU A 283 -19.54 -17.86 -13.56
C GLU A 283 -19.72 -16.35 -13.27
N ASP A 284 -20.30 -15.98 -12.13
CA ASP A 284 -20.45 -14.58 -11.74
C ASP A 284 -19.09 -13.93 -11.42
N GLY A 285 -18.93 -12.68 -11.87
CA GLY A 285 -17.81 -11.82 -11.48
C GLY A 285 -17.91 -11.32 -10.04
N PRO A 286 -16.86 -10.68 -9.51
CA PRO A 286 -16.90 -10.07 -8.18
C PRO A 286 -17.90 -8.91 -8.10
N ILE A 287 -18.35 -8.62 -6.89
CA ILE A 287 -19.20 -7.47 -6.55
C ILE A 287 -18.32 -6.23 -6.28
N VAL A 288 -17.20 -6.45 -5.59
CA VAL A 288 -16.22 -5.42 -5.24
C VAL A 288 -14.93 -5.65 -6.00
N LEU A 289 -14.41 -4.60 -6.63
CA LEU A 289 -13.07 -4.59 -7.22
C LEU A 289 -12.22 -3.51 -6.54
N VAL A 290 -11.06 -3.90 -6.02
CA VAL A 290 -10.02 -2.98 -5.51
C VAL A 290 -8.81 -3.05 -6.43
N LEU A 291 -8.46 -1.94 -7.07
CA LEU A 291 -7.21 -1.80 -7.83
C LEU A 291 -6.12 -1.19 -6.95
N ALA A 292 -4.94 -1.80 -6.98
CA ALA A 292 -3.75 -1.35 -6.26
C ALA A 292 -2.52 -1.35 -7.20
N PRO A 293 -1.58 -0.38 -7.05
CA PRO A 293 -0.39 -0.27 -7.90
C PRO A 293 0.62 -1.41 -7.74
N THR A 294 0.79 -1.96 -6.53
CA THR A 294 1.77 -3.01 -6.24
C THR A 294 1.12 -4.28 -5.75
N ARG A 295 1.80 -5.41 -6.00
CA ARG A 295 1.39 -6.72 -5.48
C ARG A 295 1.36 -6.71 -3.96
N GLU A 296 2.38 -6.13 -3.33
CA GLU A 296 2.55 -6.12 -1.89
C GLU A 296 1.37 -5.41 -1.21
N LEU A 297 0.92 -4.27 -1.76
CA LEU A 297 -0.29 -3.59 -1.30
C LEU A 297 -1.54 -4.46 -1.55
N ALA A 298 -1.66 -5.08 -2.72
CA ALA A 298 -2.81 -5.93 -3.05
C ALA A 298 -2.94 -7.12 -2.07
N VAL A 299 -1.84 -7.76 -1.69
CA VAL A 299 -1.80 -8.83 -0.67
C VAL A 299 -2.19 -8.27 0.70
N GLN A 300 -1.66 -7.12 1.10
CA GLN A 300 -2.01 -6.48 2.36
C GLN A 300 -3.52 -6.16 2.46
N ILE A 301 -4.12 -5.60 1.42
CA ILE A 301 -5.57 -5.30 1.39
C ILE A 301 -6.38 -6.60 1.49
N GLN A 302 -5.93 -7.70 0.85
CA GLN A 302 -6.55 -9.02 1.01
C GLN A 302 -6.42 -9.53 2.47
N GLU A 303 -5.25 -9.38 3.10
CA GLU A 303 -5.04 -9.76 4.50
C GLU A 303 -5.96 -9.00 5.45
N GLU A 304 -6.16 -7.70 5.25
CA GLU A 304 -7.14 -6.90 6.00
C GLU A 304 -8.57 -7.35 5.71
N SER A 305 -8.95 -7.47 4.43
CA SER A 305 -10.27 -7.94 3.99
C SER A 305 -10.66 -9.27 4.65
N ARG A 306 -9.72 -10.23 4.71
CA ARG A 306 -9.96 -11.57 5.28
C ARG A 306 -10.31 -11.54 6.78
N LYS A 307 -9.78 -10.57 7.56
CA LYS A 307 -10.05 -10.46 9.01
C LYS A 307 -11.52 -10.23 9.30
N PHE A 308 -12.19 -9.46 8.44
CA PHE A 308 -13.60 -9.12 8.56
C PHE A 308 -14.50 -10.06 7.73
N GLY A 309 -14.07 -10.42 6.51
CA GLY A 309 -14.84 -11.25 5.58
C GLY A 309 -15.17 -12.64 6.12
N LEU A 310 -14.27 -13.28 6.88
CA LEU A 310 -14.49 -14.59 7.50
C LEU A 310 -15.75 -14.68 8.38
N ARG A 311 -16.13 -13.57 9.04
CA ARG A 311 -17.34 -13.51 9.88
C ARG A 311 -18.61 -13.15 9.11
N SER A 312 -18.47 -12.60 7.90
CA SER A 312 -19.58 -12.23 7.01
C SER A 312 -19.88 -13.27 5.94
N GLY A 313 -19.12 -14.37 5.87
CA GLY A 313 -19.21 -15.33 4.76
C GLY A 313 -18.69 -14.79 3.42
N VAL A 314 -17.98 -13.65 3.45
CA VAL A 314 -17.48 -12.95 2.26
C VAL A 314 -16.07 -13.41 1.94
N ARG A 315 -15.84 -13.87 0.71
CA ARG A 315 -14.55 -14.38 0.24
C ARG A 315 -13.80 -13.29 -0.53
N SER A 316 -12.48 -13.27 -0.36
CA SER A 316 -11.60 -12.37 -1.11
C SER A 316 -10.36 -13.07 -1.64
N THR A 317 -10.00 -12.77 -2.89
CA THR A 317 -8.77 -13.25 -3.53
C THR A 317 -7.96 -12.08 -4.09
N CYS A 318 -6.69 -12.36 -4.40
CA CYS A 318 -5.72 -11.36 -4.83
C CYS A 318 -5.07 -11.74 -6.17
N ILE A 319 -5.17 -10.86 -7.16
CA ILE A 319 -4.89 -11.11 -8.58
C ILE A 319 -3.73 -10.22 -9.04
N TYR A 320 -2.52 -10.78 -9.12
CA TYR A 320 -1.30 -10.03 -9.42
C TYR A 320 -0.28 -10.82 -10.24
N GLY A 321 0.62 -10.10 -10.91
CA GLY A 321 1.76 -10.64 -11.66
C GLY A 321 2.82 -11.34 -10.79
N GLY A 322 3.74 -12.06 -11.41
CA GLY A 322 4.86 -12.73 -10.73
C GLY A 322 4.52 -13.99 -9.92
N ALA A 323 3.24 -14.34 -9.76
CA ALA A 323 2.80 -15.64 -9.24
C ALA A 323 2.15 -16.53 -10.32
N PRO A 324 2.13 -17.87 -10.13
CA PRO A 324 1.39 -18.80 -10.98
C PRO A 324 -0.08 -18.39 -11.15
N LYS A 325 -0.59 -18.46 -12.39
CA LYS A 325 -2.00 -18.12 -12.67
C LYS A 325 -2.98 -19.16 -12.09
N GLY A 326 -2.62 -20.44 -12.06
CA GLY A 326 -3.51 -21.56 -11.72
C GLY A 326 -4.32 -21.39 -10.42
N PRO A 327 -3.69 -21.05 -9.27
CA PRO A 327 -4.42 -20.78 -8.02
C PRO A 327 -5.38 -19.58 -8.13
N GLN A 328 -4.93 -18.47 -8.73
CA GLN A 328 -5.75 -17.27 -8.96
C GLN A 328 -6.99 -17.58 -9.83
N ILE A 329 -6.83 -18.37 -10.90
CA ILE A 329 -7.93 -18.82 -11.77
C ILE A 329 -8.91 -19.71 -11.00
N ARG A 330 -8.39 -20.61 -10.14
CA ARG A 330 -9.21 -21.50 -9.32
C ARG A 330 -10.08 -20.73 -8.32
N ASP A 331 -9.52 -19.68 -7.70
CA ASP A 331 -10.27 -18.83 -6.78
C ASP A 331 -11.36 -18.04 -7.51
N LEU A 332 -11.04 -17.44 -8.67
CA LEU A 332 -12.02 -16.73 -9.50
C LEU A 332 -13.19 -17.64 -9.92
N ARG A 333 -12.90 -18.86 -10.39
CA ARG A 333 -13.90 -19.86 -10.79
C ARG A 333 -14.75 -20.40 -9.63
N ARG A 334 -14.29 -20.30 -8.38
CA ARG A 334 -15.09 -20.67 -7.19
C ARG A 334 -16.11 -19.60 -6.81
N GLY A 335 -16.09 -18.45 -7.48
CA GLY A 335 -16.79 -17.24 -7.05
C GLY A 335 -16.06 -16.57 -5.89
N VAL A 336 -15.88 -15.26 -5.98
CA VAL A 336 -15.26 -14.41 -4.95
C VAL A 336 -15.95 -13.06 -4.97
N GLU A 337 -16.48 -12.64 -3.83
CA GLU A 337 -17.27 -11.41 -3.75
C GLU A 337 -16.38 -10.16 -3.86
N ILE A 338 -15.14 -10.24 -3.35
CA ILE A 338 -14.13 -9.17 -3.39
C ILE A 338 -12.89 -9.65 -4.15
N VAL A 339 -12.51 -8.93 -5.22
CA VAL A 339 -11.22 -9.10 -5.89
C VAL A 339 -10.34 -7.88 -5.62
N ILE A 340 -9.14 -8.12 -5.12
CA ILE A 340 -8.07 -7.14 -5.05
C ILE A 340 -7.07 -7.45 -6.17
N ALA A 341 -6.68 -6.48 -6.99
CA ALA A 341 -5.85 -6.77 -8.15
C ALA A 341 -4.83 -5.69 -8.51
N THR A 342 -3.71 -6.11 -9.11
CA THR A 342 -2.87 -5.20 -9.89
C THR A 342 -3.35 -5.16 -11.36
N PRO A 343 -3.44 -3.98 -12.01
CA PRO A 343 -4.12 -3.83 -13.28
C PRO A 343 -3.71 -4.82 -14.38
N GLY A 344 -2.39 -5.00 -14.60
CA GLY A 344 -1.89 -5.87 -15.67
C GLY A 344 -2.30 -7.34 -15.57
N ARG A 345 -2.37 -7.92 -14.36
CA ARG A 345 -2.82 -9.32 -14.21
C ARG A 345 -4.35 -9.44 -14.27
N LEU A 346 -5.10 -8.42 -13.83
CA LEU A 346 -6.55 -8.43 -13.99
C LEU A 346 -6.94 -8.42 -15.46
N ILE A 347 -6.28 -7.59 -16.27
CA ILE A 347 -6.49 -7.52 -17.73
C ILE A 347 -6.25 -8.89 -18.37
N ASP A 348 -5.12 -9.54 -18.08
CA ASP A 348 -4.81 -10.92 -18.52
C ASP A 348 -5.91 -11.94 -18.14
N MET A 349 -6.46 -11.86 -16.91
CA MET A 349 -7.56 -12.74 -16.47
C MET A 349 -8.90 -12.44 -17.18
N LEU A 350 -9.16 -11.19 -17.58
CA LEU A 350 -10.35 -10.79 -18.36
C LEU A 350 -10.21 -11.19 -19.84
N GLU A 351 -9.02 -11.04 -20.41
CA GLU A 351 -8.68 -11.43 -21.79
C GLU A 351 -8.82 -12.95 -21.97
N CYS A 352 -8.32 -13.73 -21.00
CA CYS A 352 -8.47 -15.19 -20.97
C CYS A 352 -9.85 -15.67 -20.49
N GLN A 353 -10.81 -14.76 -20.26
CA GLN A 353 -12.17 -15.06 -19.76
C GLN A 353 -12.19 -15.93 -18.48
N HIS A 354 -11.20 -15.75 -17.61
CA HIS A 354 -11.13 -16.44 -16.30
C HIS A 354 -11.95 -15.72 -15.22
N THR A 355 -12.41 -14.50 -15.51
CA THR A 355 -13.41 -13.75 -14.74
C THR A 355 -14.06 -12.70 -15.65
N ASN A 356 -15.04 -11.96 -15.13
CA ASN A 356 -15.70 -10.84 -15.78
C ASN A 356 -16.03 -9.77 -14.73
N LEU A 357 -16.32 -8.52 -15.13
CA LEU A 357 -16.65 -7.42 -14.19
C LEU A 357 -18.12 -6.99 -14.24
N LYS A 358 -19.02 -7.83 -14.78
CA LYS A 358 -20.44 -7.48 -14.98
C LYS A 358 -21.18 -7.21 -13.66
N ARG A 359 -20.80 -7.94 -12.62
CA ARG A 359 -21.31 -7.84 -11.24
C ARG A 359 -20.67 -6.72 -10.41
N VAL A 360 -19.59 -6.09 -10.88
CA VAL A 360 -18.86 -5.09 -10.10
C VAL A 360 -19.72 -3.84 -9.97
N THR A 361 -20.13 -3.59 -8.73
CA THR A 361 -21.02 -2.49 -8.32
C THR A 361 -20.33 -1.52 -7.38
N TYR A 362 -19.18 -1.91 -6.81
CA TYR A 362 -18.34 -1.11 -5.93
C TYR A 362 -16.87 -1.19 -6.41
N LEU A 363 -16.33 -0.08 -6.91
CA LEU A 363 -14.96 0.03 -7.42
C LEU A 363 -14.11 0.90 -6.50
N VAL A 364 -12.93 0.41 -6.11
CA VAL A 364 -11.94 1.17 -5.34
C VAL A 364 -10.66 1.33 -6.15
N LEU A 365 -10.14 2.55 -6.21
CA LEU A 365 -8.80 2.88 -6.69
C LEU A 365 -7.95 3.32 -5.48
N ASP A 366 -7.07 2.45 -4.97
CA ASP A 366 -6.19 2.77 -3.83
C ASP A 366 -4.76 3.10 -4.29
N GLU A 367 -4.10 4.03 -3.58
CA GLU A 367 -2.88 4.74 -4.03
C GLU A 367 -3.02 5.22 -5.50
N ALA A 368 -4.11 5.94 -5.82
CA ALA A 368 -4.44 6.34 -7.19
C ALA A 368 -3.40 7.26 -7.86
N ASP A 369 -2.75 8.12 -7.07
CA ASP A 369 -1.54 8.86 -7.46
C ASP A 369 -0.46 7.93 -8.01
N ARG A 370 -0.22 6.82 -7.32
CA ARG A 370 0.87 5.90 -7.67
C ARG A 370 0.54 5.01 -8.85
N MET A 371 -0.74 4.76 -9.10
CA MET A 371 -1.15 4.14 -10.35
C MET A 371 -0.92 5.05 -11.56
N LEU A 372 -1.02 6.38 -11.42
CA LEU A 372 -0.67 7.32 -12.48
C LEU A 372 0.83 7.45 -12.69
N ASP A 373 1.61 7.63 -11.61
CA ASP A 373 3.08 7.69 -11.68
C ASP A 373 3.71 6.49 -12.39
N MET A 374 3.11 5.31 -12.20
CA MET A 374 3.56 4.05 -12.80
C MET A 374 3.02 3.82 -14.22
N GLY A 375 2.28 4.78 -14.78
CA GLY A 375 1.72 4.70 -16.14
C GLY A 375 0.58 3.69 -16.29
N PHE A 376 -0.11 3.31 -15.21
CA PHE A 376 -1.25 2.38 -15.28
C PHE A 376 -2.54 3.04 -15.75
N GLU A 377 -2.58 4.35 -16.01
CA GLU A 377 -3.77 5.05 -16.52
C GLU A 377 -4.45 4.33 -17.70
N PRO A 378 -3.76 3.87 -18.76
CA PRO A 378 -4.40 3.17 -19.87
C PRO A 378 -4.96 1.81 -19.46
N GLN A 379 -4.32 1.14 -18.49
CA GLN A 379 -4.78 -0.13 -17.94
C GLN A 379 -6.04 0.06 -17.08
N ILE A 380 -6.09 1.11 -16.25
CA ILE A 380 -7.29 1.46 -15.48
C ILE A 380 -8.45 1.79 -16.43
N ARG A 381 -8.22 2.62 -17.46
CA ARG A 381 -9.27 2.92 -18.48
C ARG A 381 -9.81 1.65 -19.12
N LYS A 382 -8.92 0.74 -19.52
CA LYS A 382 -9.28 -0.56 -20.11
C LYS A 382 -10.11 -1.43 -19.15
N ILE A 383 -9.74 -1.50 -17.87
CA ILE A 383 -10.51 -2.21 -16.82
C ILE A 383 -11.88 -1.55 -16.58
N VAL A 384 -11.91 -0.24 -16.36
CA VAL A 384 -13.13 0.53 -16.06
C VAL A 384 -14.15 0.46 -17.20
N SER A 385 -13.69 0.34 -18.46
CA SER A 385 -14.57 0.11 -19.62
C SER A 385 -15.39 -1.19 -19.57
N GLN A 386 -14.96 -2.17 -18.76
CA GLN A 386 -15.65 -3.44 -18.58
C GLN A 386 -16.64 -3.44 -17.41
N ILE A 387 -16.71 -2.34 -16.65
CA ILE A 387 -17.56 -2.22 -15.47
C ILE A 387 -18.78 -1.36 -15.80
N ARG A 388 -19.94 -1.75 -15.28
CA ARG A 388 -21.18 -0.99 -15.43
C ARG A 388 -21.02 0.49 -15.03
N PRO A 389 -21.64 1.43 -15.77
CA PRO A 389 -21.44 2.88 -15.58
C PRO A 389 -22.07 3.42 -14.30
N ASP A 390 -23.05 2.71 -13.75
CA ASP A 390 -23.83 3.04 -12.56
C ASP A 390 -23.29 2.38 -11.27
N ARG A 391 -22.08 1.82 -11.30
CA ARG A 391 -21.32 1.43 -10.08
C ARG A 391 -21.18 2.62 -9.10
N GLN A 392 -20.76 2.35 -7.87
CA GLN A 392 -20.12 3.33 -6.99
C GLN A 392 -18.60 3.26 -7.21
N THR A 393 -17.92 4.41 -7.26
CA THR A 393 -16.46 4.50 -7.42
C THR A 393 -15.84 5.32 -6.30
N LEU A 394 -14.84 4.75 -5.62
CA LEU A 394 -14.11 5.40 -4.55
C LEU A 394 -12.62 5.49 -4.91
N LEU A 395 -12.04 6.67 -4.77
CA LEU A 395 -10.65 6.96 -5.07
C LEU A 395 -9.94 7.39 -3.78
N TRP A 396 -8.88 6.68 -3.43
CA TRP A 396 -8.11 6.91 -2.21
C TRP A 396 -6.66 7.23 -2.56
N SER A 397 -6.12 8.26 -1.92
CA SER A 397 -4.72 8.66 -2.08
C SER A 397 -4.18 9.34 -0.82
N ALA A 398 -2.86 9.51 -0.77
CA ALA A 398 -2.18 10.38 0.19
C ALA A 398 -1.85 11.76 -0.39
N THR A 399 -1.96 11.96 -1.71
CA THR A 399 -1.66 13.21 -2.40
C THR A 399 -2.82 13.60 -3.32
N TRP A 400 -2.85 14.86 -3.79
CA TRP A 400 -3.87 15.32 -4.74
C TRP A 400 -3.30 16.21 -5.86
N PRO A 401 -2.38 15.69 -6.69
CA PRO A 401 -1.85 16.41 -7.84
C PRO A 401 -2.90 16.52 -8.98
N ARG A 402 -2.66 17.42 -9.94
CA ARG A 402 -3.60 17.74 -11.03
C ARG A 402 -3.92 16.53 -11.93
N GLU A 403 -2.96 15.63 -12.05
CA GLU A 403 -3.04 14.39 -12.81
C GLU A 403 -4.09 13.45 -12.19
N VAL A 404 -4.09 13.32 -10.85
CA VAL A 404 -5.10 12.54 -10.11
C VAL A 404 -6.45 13.21 -10.15
N GLU A 405 -6.51 14.54 -10.05
CA GLU A 405 -7.76 15.28 -10.20
C GLU A 405 -8.37 15.08 -11.61
N SER A 406 -7.54 15.12 -12.65
CA SER A 406 -7.93 14.84 -14.04
C SER A 406 -8.46 13.41 -14.21
N LEU A 407 -7.85 12.43 -13.55
CA LEU A 407 -8.34 11.05 -13.52
C LEU A 407 -9.71 10.94 -12.82
N ALA A 408 -9.83 11.56 -11.65
CA ALA A 408 -11.04 11.55 -10.84
C ALA A 408 -12.25 12.12 -11.60
N ARG A 409 -12.07 13.25 -12.28
CA ARG A 409 -13.08 13.89 -13.14
C ARG A 409 -13.60 12.99 -14.27
N GLN A 410 -12.87 11.94 -14.65
CA GLN A 410 -13.23 11.04 -15.76
C GLN A 410 -13.87 9.72 -15.32
N PHE A 411 -13.66 9.31 -14.06
CA PHE A 411 -14.16 8.04 -13.54
C PHE A 411 -15.27 8.18 -12.49
N LEU A 412 -15.41 9.35 -11.88
CA LEU A 412 -16.36 9.63 -10.81
C LEU A 412 -17.57 10.44 -11.31
N ARG A 413 -18.70 10.32 -10.62
CA ARG A 413 -19.97 11.03 -10.89
C ARG A 413 -20.50 11.66 -9.61
N ASP A 414 -20.63 12.99 -9.62
CA ASP A 414 -21.05 13.81 -8.45
C ASP A 414 -20.42 13.34 -7.12
N PRO A 415 -19.07 13.26 -7.04
CA PRO A 415 -18.40 12.67 -5.89
C PRO A 415 -18.44 13.57 -4.65
N TYR A 416 -18.51 12.95 -3.49
CA TYR A 416 -18.01 13.55 -2.26
C TYR A 416 -16.48 13.63 -2.30
N LYS A 417 -15.90 14.61 -1.61
CA LYS A 417 -14.46 14.67 -1.37
C LYS A 417 -14.20 14.99 0.10
N ALA A 418 -13.41 14.14 0.75
CA ALA A 418 -12.93 14.31 2.11
C ALA A 418 -11.41 14.44 2.09
N ILE A 419 -10.90 15.52 2.69
CA ILE A 419 -9.48 15.78 2.90
C ILE A 419 -9.21 15.78 4.40
N ILE A 420 -8.22 15.01 4.84
CA ILE A 420 -7.74 15.02 6.23
C ILE A 420 -6.36 15.67 6.26
N GLY A 421 -6.20 16.68 7.10
CA GLY A 421 -5.02 17.53 7.10
C GLY A 421 -5.08 18.58 5.99
N SER A 422 -4.00 18.72 5.24
CA SER A 422 -3.84 19.76 4.21
C SER A 422 -3.74 19.13 2.83
N THR A 423 -4.19 19.86 1.81
CA THR A 423 -4.00 19.51 0.39
C THR A 423 -2.57 19.73 -0.10
N ASP A 424 -1.82 20.63 0.56
CA ASP A 424 -0.38 20.77 0.33
C ASP A 424 0.37 19.47 0.71
N LEU A 425 1.47 19.19 0.02
CA LEU A 425 2.36 18.04 0.27
C LEU A 425 2.99 18.11 1.68
N LYS A 426 2.27 17.63 2.70
CA LYS A 426 2.76 17.59 4.08
C LYS A 426 3.28 16.21 4.46
N ALA A 427 4.50 16.20 4.97
CA ALA A 427 5.05 15.05 5.69
C ALA A 427 4.35 14.90 7.05
N ASN A 428 4.20 13.66 7.53
CA ASN A 428 3.63 13.39 8.85
C ASN A 428 4.52 14.02 9.95
N GLN A 429 3.92 14.82 10.83
CA GLN A 429 4.60 15.51 11.94
C GLN A 429 5.15 14.56 13.01
N SER A 430 4.76 13.29 13.03
CA SER A 430 5.31 12.24 13.90
C SER A 430 6.74 11.82 13.53
N ILE A 431 7.22 12.24 12.35
CA ILE A 431 8.51 11.85 11.79
C ILE A 431 9.53 12.98 11.98
N ASN A 432 10.59 12.69 12.73
CA ASN A 432 11.77 13.55 12.80
C ASN A 432 12.59 13.40 11.50
N GLN A 433 12.72 14.49 10.73
CA GLN A 433 13.32 14.51 9.40
C GLN A 433 14.69 15.20 9.45
N VAL A 434 15.75 14.45 9.16
CA VAL A 434 17.14 14.92 9.13
C VAL A 434 17.64 14.87 7.69
N ILE A 435 17.93 16.04 7.12
CA ILE A 435 18.55 16.16 5.80
C ILE A 435 20.04 16.43 5.98
N GLU A 436 20.88 15.61 5.35
CA GLU A 436 22.33 15.74 5.37
C GLU A 436 22.83 15.92 3.94
N ILE A 437 23.65 16.95 3.69
CA ILE A 437 24.26 17.12 2.37
C ILE A 437 25.54 16.29 2.33
N VAL A 438 25.54 15.24 1.52
CA VAL A 438 26.60 14.22 1.49
C VAL A 438 27.00 13.98 0.03
N PRO A 439 28.28 14.17 -0.34
CA PRO A 439 28.79 13.80 -1.66
C PRO A 439 28.59 12.31 -1.96
N THR A 440 28.31 11.96 -3.21
CA THR A 440 28.04 10.57 -3.62
C THR A 440 29.08 9.54 -3.16
N PRO A 441 30.40 9.81 -3.17
CA PRO A 441 31.41 8.88 -2.66
C PRO A 441 31.31 8.62 -1.15
N GLU A 442 30.90 9.61 -0.36
CA GLU A 442 30.88 9.57 1.11
C GLU A 442 29.60 8.93 1.68
N LYS A 443 28.57 8.72 0.85
CA LYS A 443 27.27 8.17 1.27
C LYS A 443 27.38 6.83 2.00
N TYR A 444 28.29 5.95 1.58
CA TYR A 444 28.43 4.62 2.18
C TYR A 444 29.03 4.70 3.59
N ASP A 445 30.12 5.46 3.77
CA ASP A 445 30.75 5.66 5.07
C ASP A 445 29.80 6.39 6.03
N ARG A 446 29.02 7.36 5.52
CA ARG A 446 27.99 8.02 6.33
C ARG A 446 26.86 7.07 6.72
N LEU A 447 26.42 6.17 5.82
CA LEU A 447 25.47 5.11 6.13
C LEU A 447 25.99 4.19 7.24
N LEU A 448 27.25 3.76 7.18
CA LEU A 448 27.86 2.93 8.22
C LEU A 448 27.93 3.66 9.57
N ALA A 449 28.31 4.94 9.58
CA ALA A 449 28.31 5.76 10.79
C ALA A 449 26.89 5.91 11.39
N LEU A 450 25.88 6.09 10.53
CA LEU A 450 24.48 6.17 10.94
C LEU A 450 23.98 4.83 11.51
N LEU A 451 24.26 3.71 10.85
CA LEU A 451 23.85 2.38 11.32
C LEU A 451 24.48 2.04 12.68
N LYS A 452 25.76 2.39 12.90
CA LYS A 452 26.43 2.25 14.21
C LYS A 452 25.75 3.06 15.32
N GLN A 453 25.15 4.21 15.00
CA GLN A 453 24.43 5.06 15.96
C GLN A 453 22.99 4.58 16.22
N LEU A 454 22.34 3.96 15.23
CA LEU A 454 20.91 3.63 15.28
C LEU A 454 20.60 2.16 15.60
N MET A 455 21.56 1.24 15.44
CA MET A 455 21.32 -0.19 15.57
C MET A 455 21.16 -0.63 17.03
N ASP A 456 19.91 -0.81 17.43
CA ASP A 456 19.48 -1.47 18.67
C ASP A 456 18.63 -2.73 18.38
N GLY A 457 18.72 -3.26 17.16
CA GLY A 457 17.86 -4.34 16.65
C GLY A 457 16.55 -3.87 16.02
N SER A 458 16.22 -2.57 16.08
CA SER A 458 15.04 -2.02 15.42
C SER A 458 15.13 -2.08 13.89
N LYS A 459 13.97 -2.18 13.23
CA LYS A 459 13.87 -2.24 11.77
C LYS A 459 14.26 -0.90 11.12
N ILE A 460 15.16 -0.97 10.14
CA ILE A 460 15.65 0.16 9.32
C ILE A 460 15.39 -0.15 7.84
N LEU A 461 14.70 0.78 7.15
CA LEU A 461 14.43 0.70 5.72
C LEU A 461 15.28 1.72 4.96
N ILE A 462 16.14 1.26 4.06
CA ILE A 462 17.07 2.08 3.28
C ILE A 462 16.56 2.15 1.83
N PHE A 463 16.28 3.34 1.31
CA PHE A 463 15.87 3.56 -0.07
C PHE A 463 17.05 3.92 -0.96
N VAL A 464 17.18 3.20 -2.08
CA VAL A 464 18.21 3.35 -3.10
C VAL A 464 17.52 3.52 -4.46
N GLU A 465 18.04 4.37 -5.34
CA GLU A 465 17.36 4.70 -6.61
C GLU A 465 17.29 3.50 -7.57
N THR A 466 18.42 2.80 -7.75
CA THR A 466 18.54 1.75 -8.77
C THR A 466 18.56 0.35 -8.18
N LYS A 467 18.05 -0.62 -8.94
CA LYS A 467 18.06 -2.06 -8.58
C LYS A 467 19.49 -2.58 -8.35
N LYS A 468 20.44 -2.16 -9.21
CA LYS A 468 21.87 -2.48 -9.09
C LYS A 468 22.48 -1.85 -7.84
N GLY A 469 22.16 -0.60 -7.54
CA GLY A 469 22.60 0.09 -6.31
C GLY A 469 22.08 -0.61 -5.05
N CYS A 470 20.81 -1.03 -5.04
CA CYS A 470 20.22 -1.81 -3.95
C CYS A 470 21.01 -3.10 -3.66
N ASP A 471 21.33 -3.90 -4.69
CA ASP A 471 22.16 -5.10 -4.54
C ASP A 471 23.61 -4.79 -4.13
N GLN A 472 24.21 -3.72 -4.67
CA GLN A 472 25.57 -3.28 -4.31
C GLN A 472 25.67 -2.88 -2.84
N VAL A 473 24.78 -1.99 -2.36
CA VAL A 473 24.77 -1.53 -0.97
C VAL A 473 24.48 -2.70 -0.02
N THR A 474 23.55 -3.60 -0.36
CA THR A 474 23.31 -4.81 0.46
C THR A 474 24.52 -5.72 0.54
N ARG A 475 25.23 -5.90 -0.58
CA ARG A 475 26.45 -6.72 -0.61
C ARG A 475 27.54 -6.13 0.27
N GLN A 476 27.80 -4.83 0.17
CA GLN A 476 28.79 -4.14 1.01
C GLN A 476 28.41 -4.26 2.49
N LEU A 477 27.15 -3.95 2.85
CA LEU A 477 26.66 -4.09 4.23
C LEU A 477 26.85 -5.51 4.79
N ARG A 478 26.59 -6.55 3.99
CA ARG A 478 26.82 -7.95 4.40
C ARG A 478 28.31 -8.31 4.55
N MET A 479 29.18 -7.76 3.71
CA MET A 479 30.63 -7.96 3.83
C MET A 479 31.19 -7.29 5.09
N ASP A 480 30.59 -6.15 5.50
CA ASP A 480 30.86 -5.46 6.77
C ASP A 480 30.12 -6.08 7.98
N GLY A 481 29.49 -7.25 7.80
CA GLY A 481 28.85 -8.03 8.88
C GLY A 481 27.41 -7.65 9.24
N TRP A 482 26.77 -6.72 8.51
CA TRP A 482 25.40 -6.28 8.83
C TRP A 482 24.31 -7.24 8.30
N PRO A 483 23.26 -7.52 9.10
CA PRO A 483 22.12 -8.36 8.70
C PRO A 483 21.16 -7.62 7.75
N ALA A 484 21.61 -7.41 6.52
CA ALA A 484 20.91 -6.66 5.48
C ALA A 484 20.23 -7.55 4.43
N LEU A 485 19.04 -7.14 3.98
CA LEU A 485 18.27 -7.73 2.87
C LEU A 485 18.10 -6.73 1.71
N ALA A 486 17.83 -7.22 0.51
CA ALA A 486 17.59 -6.42 -0.69
C ALA A 486 16.19 -6.75 -1.27
N ILE A 487 15.40 -5.74 -1.60
CA ILE A 487 14.14 -5.93 -2.35
C ILE A 487 13.98 -4.94 -3.50
N HIS A 488 13.84 -5.46 -4.71
CA HIS A 488 13.68 -4.68 -5.93
C HIS A 488 12.95 -5.48 -7.01
N GLY A 489 12.63 -4.83 -8.13
CA GLY A 489 11.79 -5.40 -9.19
C GLY A 489 12.39 -6.57 -9.99
N ASP A 490 13.68 -6.87 -9.86
CA ASP A 490 14.32 -8.02 -10.53
C ASP A 490 14.50 -9.23 -9.60
N LYS A 491 14.23 -9.10 -8.30
CA LYS A 491 14.11 -10.26 -7.40
C LYS A 491 12.93 -11.11 -7.84
N ASN A 492 13.10 -12.43 -7.87
CA ASN A 492 11.96 -13.31 -8.10
C ASN A 492 10.99 -13.21 -6.92
N GLN A 493 9.76 -13.66 -7.13
CA GLN A 493 8.75 -13.43 -6.11
C GLN A 493 9.00 -14.19 -4.81
N THR A 494 9.43 -15.44 -4.90
CA THR A 494 9.69 -16.27 -3.72
C THR A 494 10.78 -15.64 -2.84
N GLU A 495 11.77 -14.99 -3.45
CA GLU A 495 12.75 -14.15 -2.76
C GLU A 495 12.12 -12.92 -2.11
N ARG A 496 11.25 -12.17 -2.82
CA ARG A 496 10.53 -11.01 -2.26
C ARG A 496 9.70 -11.43 -1.04
N ASP A 497 8.86 -12.46 -1.18
CA ASP A 497 7.99 -12.95 -0.10
C ASP A 497 8.81 -13.42 1.12
N ARG A 498 9.94 -14.11 0.89
CA ARG A 498 10.90 -14.51 1.93
C ARG A 498 11.54 -13.30 2.62
N VAL A 499 12.10 -12.35 1.85
CA VAL A 499 12.75 -11.13 2.36
C VAL A 499 11.78 -10.31 3.21
N LEU A 500 10.53 -10.17 2.76
CA LEU A 500 9.49 -9.46 3.51
C LEU A 500 9.10 -10.18 4.79
N SER A 501 8.98 -11.51 4.78
CA SER A 501 8.74 -12.30 6.00
C SER A 501 9.88 -12.15 7.01
N GLU A 502 11.13 -12.18 6.53
CA GLU A 502 12.33 -12.07 7.35
C GLU A 502 12.49 -10.67 7.98
N PHE A 503 12.21 -9.61 7.21
CA PHE A 503 12.19 -8.23 7.71
C PHE A 503 10.99 -7.97 8.65
N LYS A 504 9.79 -8.46 8.33
CA LYS A 504 8.59 -8.34 9.20
C LYS A 504 8.83 -8.99 10.57
N SER A 505 9.46 -10.17 10.60
CA SER A 505 9.82 -10.89 11.83
C SER A 505 11.02 -10.31 12.60
N GLY A 506 11.75 -9.36 12.02
CA GLY A 506 12.92 -8.72 12.63
C GLY A 506 14.19 -9.58 12.64
N ARG A 507 14.19 -10.76 12.00
CA ARG A 507 15.38 -11.64 11.92
C ARG A 507 16.56 -10.96 11.22
N SER A 508 16.26 -10.18 10.18
CA SER A 508 17.20 -9.27 9.52
C SER A 508 16.61 -7.86 9.59
N PRO A 509 17.07 -7.00 10.52
CA PRO A 509 16.46 -5.69 10.78
C PRO A 509 16.78 -4.62 9.73
N ILE A 510 17.70 -4.87 8.79
CA ILE A 510 18.02 -3.90 7.73
C ILE A 510 17.47 -4.40 6.39
N MET A 511 16.72 -3.57 5.68
CA MET A 511 16.31 -3.85 4.30
C MET A 511 16.63 -2.66 3.42
N THR A 512 17.39 -2.87 2.34
CA THR A 512 17.51 -1.92 1.24
C THR A 512 16.41 -2.18 0.21
N ALA A 513 15.86 -1.12 -0.38
CA ALA A 513 14.75 -1.21 -1.31
C ALA A 513 14.80 -0.12 -2.40
N THR A 514 14.23 -0.44 -3.56
CA THR A 514 13.81 0.55 -4.57
C THR A 514 12.36 0.95 -4.37
N ASP A 515 11.95 2.16 -4.79
CA ASP A 515 10.57 2.67 -4.63
C ASP A 515 9.48 1.67 -5.04
N VAL A 516 9.58 1.09 -6.24
CA VAL A 516 8.62 0.12 -6.78
C VAL A 516 8.43 -1.11 -5.88
N ALA A 517 9.45 -1.48 -5.10
CA ALA A 517 9.41 -2.64 -4.19
C ALA A 517 9.04 -2.28 -2.75
N ALA A 518 9.06 -0.98 -2.39
CA ALA A 518 8.72 -0.51 -1.05
C ALA A 518 7.38 0.27 -0.97
N ARG A 519 6.82 0.69 -2.11
CA ARG A 519 5.42 1.12 -2.23
C ARG A 519 4.49 -0.05 -1.86
N GLY A 520 3.47 0.22 -1.05
CA GLY A 520 2.64 -0.84 -0.48
C GLY A 520 3.25 -1.65 0.67
N LEU A 521 4.46 -1.35 1.15
CA LEU A 521 4.94 -1.99 2.38
C LEU A 521 4.14 -1.52 3.60
N ASP A 522 3.41 -2.45 4.20
CA ASP A 522 3.04 -2.40 5.61
C ASP A 522 3.88 -3.38 6.43
N VAL A 523 4.90 -2.78 7.04
CA VAL A 523 5.75 -3.40 8.04
C VAL A 523 5.63 -2.52 9.27
N LYS A 524 5.03 -3.08 10.33
CA LYS A 524 4.98 -2.42 11.62
C LYS A 524 6.39 -2.28 12.19
N ASP A 525 6.57 -1.26 13.03
CA ASP A 525 7.77 -1.05 13.84
C ASP A 525 9.05 -0.70 13.05
N ILE A 526 8.92 -0.12 11.83
CA ILE A 526 10.04 0.59 11.20
C ILE A 526 10.34 1.83 12.05
N LYS A 527 11.46 1.82 12.77
CA LYS A 527 11.93 2.95 13.60
C LYS A 527 12.59 4.04 12.74
N CYS A 528 13.32 3.62 11.70
CA CYS A 528 14.11 4.52 10.86
C CYS A 528 13.93 4.24 9.37
N VAL A 529 13.78 5.31 8.60
CA VAL A 529 13.92 5.32 7.13
C VAL A 529 15.20 6.07 6.76
N VAL A 530 15.95 5.56 5.79
CA VAL A 530 17.15 6.21 5.26
C VAL A 530 17.02 6.36 3.75
N ASN A 531 16.87 7.59 3.25
CA ASN A 531 17.00 7.88 1.83
C ASN A 531 18.49 7.98 1.48
N TYR A 532 19.09 6.86 1.03
CA TYR A 532 20.49 6.82 0.60
C TYR A 532 20.69 7.59 -0.71
N ASP A 533 19.72 7.47 -1.61
CA ASP A 533 19.55 8.35 -2.75
C ASP A 533 18.29 9.18 -2.58
N PHE A 534 18.34 10.47 -2.93
CA PHE A 534 17.16 11.31 -2.95
C PHE A 534 16.18 10.82 -4.04
N PRO A 535 14.86 10.77 -3.77
CA PRO A 535 13.88 10.31 -4.75
C PRO A 535 13.76 11.21 -5.99
N THR A 536 13.14 10.67 -7.03
CA THR A 536 12.83 11.38 -8.28
C THR A 536 11.73 12.44 -8.15
N SER A 537 10.96 12.44 -7.07
CA SER A 537 9.93 13.44 -6.78
C SER A 537 9.75 13.68 -5.27
N LEU A 538 9.02 14.74 -4.88
CA LEU A 538 8.73 15.05 -3.48
C LEU A 538 7.53 14.27 -2.92
N GLU A 539 6.61 13.82 -3.76
CA GLU A 539 5.59 12.83 -3.36
C GLU A 539 6.29 11.54 -2.92
N ASP A 540 7.27 11.05 -3.70
CA ASP A 540 8.10 9.90 -3.33
C ASP A 540 8.82 10.12 -2.00
N TYR A 541 9.43 11.29 -1.79
CA TYR A 541 10.04 11.63 -0.49
C TYR A 541 9.07 11.41 0.69
N ILE A 542 7.85 11.96 0.61
CA ILE A 542 6.83 11.82 1.66
C ILE A 542 6.41 10.35 1.84
N HIS A 543 6.26 9.59 0.74
CA HIS A 543 5.83 8.18 0.81
C HIS A 543 6.91 7.22 1.32
N ARG A 544 8.19 7.55 1.11
CA ARG A 544 9.34 6.85 1.68
C ARG A 544 9.41 7.07 3.19
N ILE A 545 9.36 8.32 3.66
CA ILE A 545 9.42 8.61 5.10
C ILE A 545 8.17 8.10 5.83
N GLY A 546 6.98 8.13 5.21
CA GLY A 546 5.74 7.52 5.70
C GLY A 546 5.73 5.99 5.84
N ARG A 547 6.88 5.33 5.67
CA ARG A 547 7.09 3.94 6.12
C ARG A 547 7.39 3.86 7.63
N THR A 548 7.82 4.94 8.28
CA THR A 548 7.87 5.08 9.74
C THR A 548 6.76 6.01 10.26
N GLY A 549 6.68 6.26 11.56
CA GLY A 549 5.74 7.22 12.17
C GLY A 549 4.25 6.82 12.17
N ARG A 550 3.94 5.54 11.96
CA ARG A 550 2.56 5.03 11.77
C ARG A 550 1.81 4.84 13.08
N ALA A 551 0.47 4.94 13.03
CA ALA A 551 -0.45 4.61 14.12
C ALA A 551 -0.12 5.29 15.47
N GLY A 552 0.34 6.54 15.44
CA GLY A 552 0.71 7.33 16.63
C GLY A 552 2.13 7.09 17.17
N ALA A 553 2.90 6.16 16.59
CA ALA A 553 4.32 6.02 16.90
C ALA A 553 5.14 7.19 16.31
N LYS A 554 6.27 7.51 16.95
CA LYS A 554 7.26 8.44 16.39
C LYS A 554 8.23 7.71 15.45
N GLY A 555 8.67 8.39 14.40
CA GLY A 555 9.63 7.85 13.43
C GLY A 555 10.84 8.76 13.24
N MET A 556 11.92 8.22 12.65
CA MET A 556 13.04 9.01 12.15
C MET A 556 13.27 8.77 10.65
N ALA A 557 13.61 9.83 9.93
CA ALA A 557 13.94 9.79 8.52
C ALA A 557 15.24 10.55 8.24
N PHE A 558 16.30 9.83 7.88
CA PHE A 558 17.55 10.42 7.41
C PHE A 558 17.55 10.49 5.88
N THR A 559 18.08 11.57 5.31
CA THR A 559 18.12 11.75 3.85
C THR A 559 19.44 12.33 3.41
N PHE A 560 20.18 11.59 2.59
CA PHE A 560 21.39 12.05 1.94
C PHE A 560 21.00 12.84 0.69
N PHE A 561 21.37 14.11 0.68
CA PHE A 561 21.05 15.08 -0.37
C PHE A 561 22.34 15.47 -1.10
N THR A 562 22.34 15.44 -2.42
CA THR A 562 23.49 15.84 -3.23
C THR A 562 23.25 17.20 -3.91
N HIS A 563 24.30 17.78 -4.47
CA HIS A 563 24.20 19.01 -5.29
C HIS A 563 23.31 18.81 -6.53
N GLU A 564 23.24 17.59 -7.08
CA GLU A 564 22.39 17.23 -8.22
C GLU A 564 20.88 17.31 -7.86
N ASN A 565 20.55 17.16 -6.57
CA ASN A 565 19.17 17.24 -6.08
C ASN A 565 18.71 18.69 -5.84
N ALA A 566 19.56 19.71 -6.05
CA ALA A 566 19.28 21.10 -5.70
C ALA A 566 17.97 21.68 -6.28
N LYS A 567 17.49 21.15 -7.42
CA LYS A 567 16.17 21.49 -8.00
C LYS A 567 14.99 21.30 -7.01
N PHE A 568 15.08 20.32 -6.11
CA PHE A 568 14.05 20.04 -5.09
C PHE A 568 14.22 20.85 -3.80
N ALA A 569 15.36 21.51 -3.59
CA ALA A 569 15.71 22.09 -2.29
C ALA A 569 14.73 23.18 -1.83
N ARG A 570 14.18 23.99 -2.76
CA ARG A 570 13.23 25.05 -2.42
C ARG A 570 11.92 24.50 -1.83
N GLU A 571 11.36 23.48 -2.48
CA GLU A 571 10.10 22.87 -2.06
C GLU A 571 10.30 21.94 -0.86
N LEU A 572 11.42 21.22 -0.78
CA LEU A 572 11.79 20.44 0.41
C LEU A 572 11.89 21.34 1.66
N ILE A 573 12.43 22.56 1.55
CA ILE A 573 12.44 23.53 2.66
C ILE A 573 11.01 23.95 3.07
N LYS A 574 10.05 24.05 2.13
CA LYS A 574 8.63 24.31 2.47
C LYS A 574 8.08 23.14 3.29
N ILE A 575 8.25 21.90 2.83
CA ILE A 575 7.79 20.67 3.51
C ILE A 575 8.36 20.57 4.92
N LEU A 576 9.68 20.77 5.09
CA LEU A 576 10.35 20.71 6.40
C LEU A 576 9.80 21.76 7.37
N LYS A 577 9.61 23.01 6.91
CA LYS A 577 9.06 24.09 7.75
C LYS A 577 7.62 23.81 8.18
N GLU A 578 6.78 23.31 7.28
CA GLU A 578 5.38 22.96 7.58
C GLU A 578 5.27 21.76 8.52
N ALA A 579 6.22 20.84 8.48
CA ALA A 579 6.34 19.73 9.43
C ALA A 579 7.07 20.13 10.74
N GLY A 580 7.42 21.41 10.95
CA GLY A 580 8.08 21.89 12.17
C GLY A 580 9.53 21.43 12.35
N GLN A 581 10.20 21.02 11.27
CA GLN A 581 11.52 20.40 11.28
C GLN A 581 12.65 21.43 11.20
N VAL A 582 13.84 21.08 11.73
CA VAL A 582 15.03 21.93 11.64
C VAL A 582 15.60 21.88 10.22
N VAL A 583 15.54 23.00 9.50
CA VAL A 583 16.11 23.12 8.15
C VAL A 583 17.63 23.32 8.24
N PRO A 584 18.46 22.48 7.60
CA PRO A 584 19.91 22.68 7.60
C PRO A 584 20.32 24.02 6.96
N PRO A 585 21.27 24.77 7.55
CA PRO A 585 21.80 25.99 6.94
C PRO A 585 22.40 25.76 5.55
N THR A 586 23.04 24.60 5.35
CA THR A 586 23.64 24.15 4.09
C THR A 586 22.59 23.91 3.00
N LEU A 587 21.44 23.31 3.32
CA LEU A 587 20.32 23.18 2.38
C LEU A 587 19.74 24.56 2.00
N SER A 588 19.69 25.48 2.97
CA SER A 588 19.31 26.88 2.72
C SER A 588 20.35 27.68 1.92
N ALA A 589 21.60 27.20 1.83
CA ALA A 589 22.64 27.80 1.00
C ALA A 589 22.53 27.33 -0.47
N LEU A 590 22.18 26.05 -0.72
CA LEU A 590 21.92 25.52 -2.07
C LEU A 590 20.82 26.29 -2.82
N VAL A 591 19.75 26.71 -2.13
CA VAL A 591 18.69 27.54 -2.76
C VAL A 591 19.18 28.95 -3.09
N ARG A 592 20.14 29.49 -2.33
CA ARG A 592 20.71 30.84 -2.57
C ARG A 592 21.72 30.83 -3.72
N SER A 593 22.56 29.79 -3.84
CA SER A 593 23.51 29.64 -4.94
C SER A 593 22.84 29.25 -6.28
N SER A 594 21.77 28.47 -6.25
CA SER A 594 20.97 28.17 -7.45
C SER A 594 20.13 29.36 -7.96
N GLY A 595 19.89 30.37 -7.12
CA GLY A 595 19.15 31.58 -7.46
C GLY A 595 19.94 32.67 -8.20
N SER A 596 21.27 32.56 -8.29
CA SER A 596 22.15 33.59 -8.89
C SER A 596 22.61 33.30 -10.32
N GLY A 597 22.06 32.25 -10.97
CA GLY A 597 22.51 31.77 -12.30
C GLY A 597 21.77 32.32 -13.52
N PHE A 598 20.67 33.05 -13.37
CA PHE A 598 19.85 33.55 -14.50
C PHE A 598 19.27 34.95 -14.20
N GLY A 599 20.12 35.98 -14.26
CA GLY A 599 19.68 37.35 -13.98
C GLY A 599 20.79 38.40 -14.04
N GLY A 600 21.15 38.82 -15.25
CA GLY A 600 21.78 40.12 -15.52
C GLY A 600 23.18 40.37 -14.93
N SER A 601 24.22 40.07 -15.70
CA SER A 601 25.51 40.78 -15.57
C SER A 601 26.19 41.01 -16.93
N GLY A 602 25.43 41.62 -17.86
CA GLY A 602 25.97 42.27 -19.06
C GLY A 602 26.48 43.69 -18.76
N GLY A 603 27.08 43.91 -17.60
CA GLY A 603 27.52 45.22 -17.10
C GLY A 603 28.94 45.58 -17.55
N GLY A 604 29.17 45.66 -18.86
CA GLY A 604 30.46 46.05 -19.43
C GLY A 604 30.89 47.43 -18.94
N ARG A 605 31.95 47.50 -18.13
CA ARG A 605 32.43 48.76 -17.55
C ARG A 605 33.08 49.63 -18.63
N ASN A 606 32.53 50.82 -18.85
CA ASN A 606 33.11 51.85 -19.69
C ASN A 606 34.54 52.23 -19.24
N PHE A 607 35.56 51.74 -19.96
CA PHE A 607 36.88 52.36 -19.94
C PHE A 607 36.92 53.45 -21.01
N ARG A 608 36.70 54.70 -20.59
CA ARG A 608 36.94 55.88 -21.45
C ARG A 608 38.45 56.04 -21.63
N SER A 609 38.97 55.71 -22.81
CA SER A 609 40.28 56.18 -23.23
C SER A 609 40.16 57.25 -24.32
N ARG A 610 41.02 58.23 -24.19
CA ARG A 610 41.02 59.58 -24.77
C ARG A 610 41.59 59.56 -26.18
N GLY A 611 40.88 60.15 -27.15
CA GLY A 611 41.41 60.43 -28.49
C GLY A 611 40.30 60.41 -29.57
N GLY A 612 40.27 61.31 -30.55
CA GLY A 612 41.20 62.41 -30.76
C GLY A 612 41.38 62.88 -32.22
N GLY A 613 40.30 63.07 -32.98
CA GLY A 613 40.31 63.99 -34.13
C GLY A 613 40.43 63.43 -35.56
N ARG A 614 39.80 64.19 -36.46
CA ARG A 614 40.06 64.42 -37.91
C ARG A 614 39.80 63.32 -38.95
N GLY A 615 38.96 63.71 -39.93
CA GLY A 615 39.00 63.28 -41.35
C GLY A 615 38.35 61.91 -41.64
N GLY A 616 37.66 61.70 -42.77
CA GLY A 616 37.25 62.64 -43.81
C GLY A 616 37.02 61.93 -45.15
N GLY A 617 35.84 62.10 -45.76
CA GLY A 617 35.53 61.85 -47.19
C GLY A 617 35.61 60.40 -47.73
N GLY A 618 34.78 60.10 -48.74
CA GLY A 618 35.13 59.08 -49.75
C GLY A 618 34.11 57.98 -50.06
N PHE A 619 33.35 58.20 -51.14
CA PHE A 619 32.87 57.24 -52.16
C PHE A 619 33.42 55.79 -52.15
N GLY A 620 32.62 54.80 -52.58
CA GLY A 620 33.20 53.52 -53.03
C GLY A 620 32.29 52.30 -53.21
N ASP A 621 31.30 52.38 -54.09
CA ASP A 621 30.68 51.29 -54.86
C ASP A 621 31.49 49.94 -55.00
N LYS A 622 30.87 48.79 -54.65
CA LYS A 622 30.65 47.63 -55.57
C LYS A 622 30.05 46.34 -55.00
N ARG A 623 29.14 45.79 -55.82
CA ARG A 623 28.61 44.41 -55.95
C ARG A 623 29.52 43.26 -55.48
N ALA A 624 28.94 42.20 -54.87
CA ALA A 624 28.62 40.93 -55.56
C ALA A 624 28.14 39.77 -54.64
N ARG A 625 27.14 39.01 -55.14
CA ARG A 625 26.81 37.56 -54.90
C ARG A 625 26.56 37.09 -53.44
N SER A 626 25.37 36.55 -53.13
CA SER A 626 24.89 35.16 -53.43
C SER A 626 25.69 34.11 -52.62
N THR A 627 25.09 33.17 -51.87
CA THR A 627 23.79 32.49 -52.03
C THR A 627 23.02 32.29 -50.72
N SER A 628 21.71 32.50 -50.73
CA SER A 628 20.77 31.79 -49.86
C SER A 628 20.51 30.39 -50.44
N ASN A 629 20.27 29.37 -49.60
CA ASN A 629 19.34 28.31 -49.98
C ASN A 629 18.73 27.59 -48.77
N PHE A 630 17.40 27.61 -48.74
CA PHE A 630 16.54 26.89 -47.82
C PHE A 630 15.80 25.86 -48.68
N VAL A 631 15.87 24.56 -48.37
CA VAL A 631 15.17 23.51 -49.13
C VAL A 631 14.63 22.45 -48.18
N PRO A 632 13.31 22.19 -48.23
CA PRO A 632 12.76 20.92 -47.81
C PRO A 632 11.95 20.22 -48.94
N HIS A 633 11.82 18.91 -48.78
CA HIS A 633 10.88 18.00 -49.47
C HIS A 633 11.18 17.53 -50.91
N GLY A 634 11.23 16.20 -51.04
CA GLY A 634 11.15 15.44 -52.28
C GLY A 634 11.03 13.96 -51.92
N GLY A 635 10.06 13.24 -52.49
CA GLY A 635 9.89 11.81 -52.22
C GLY A 635 9.19 11.06 -53.34
N LYS A 636 9.26 9.72 -53.25
CA LYS A 636 8.66 8.66 -54.10
C LYS A 636 9.57 8.04 -55.19
N LYS A 637 9.67 6.70 -55.05
CA LYS A 637 9.85 5.62 -56.06
C LYS A 637 11.19 5.60 -56.84
N ALA A 638 11.96 4.52 -56.84
CA ALA A 638 11.72 3.07 -57.02
C ALA A 638 11.86 2.61 -58.47
N TRP A 639 12.98 1.91 -58.72
CA TRP A 639 13.18 0.75 -59.57
C TRP A 639 14.08 -0.22 -58.79
#